data_AF-A0A3N4KVJ6-F1
#
_entry.id   AF-A0A3N4KVJ6-F1
#
_cell.length_a   1.000
_cell.length_b   1.000
_cell.length_c   1.000
_cell.angle_alpha   90.00
_cell.angle_beta   90.00
_cell.angle_gamma   90.00
#
_symmetry.space_group_name_H-M   'P 1'
#
loop_
_entity.id
_entity.type
_entity.pdbx_description
1 polymer ?
#
loop_
_entity_poly.entity_id
_entity_poly.type
_entity_poly.pdbx_seq_one_letter_code
_entity_poly.pdbx_strand_id
1 'polypeptide(L)'
;MSNSTITSSMSSTTMTSSSARATATVNGSIDPFADAGKAQNSAGMSLETFLSSLGVAAAVFGVEVILFVLLRTKLQRVYEPRTYLVPEKRRTKPPKPGFLAWFKPIFATANSDFIQKSGLDAYFFLRYLLMLLKIFCILALVIIPILLPLNSIGGIGGDLVQGLDRLAWTNVAPEDTSRYWAHLLLALVVIVLFCYMFYRELRAYIRLRQAYLTSPQHRLRASATTVLVASIPRKWLGVKELLGLYDVFPGGIRNIWINRDFEELAEKVQERDKLARLLEKAETALIKKAKKKHIKKLQAEAKKDPQAKMAVVEAQHAGEEIAGPGMSSGNPHQIPEDIHEAVEQNTHRRSKSRFANINPIPVVGDGLQKLQRGIFDGVTSGFDKIRGGVEDVLPKPAYGYQPEDADDHYRAPAGQRRPSLNERGSSRSAKRGSTLLGREEVDDNEGPSRKRNTLKGEEGASTTRTPLPLSTQEEVDEPSKLAFWKRSHATHGEEDETPLSSASPTTPRASTVDEKADVFQKSGKEGKKGKKEKQKTEYSKAYNEEESDDKLGEPVWKNYLTDKDRETMRLPIFGLTWMPSLPLIGKKVDTIYYCRKEVARLNVEIEKDQSEPEKYPLMNSAFIQFNHQVAAHMACQSLSHHVPQQMCPRHIEVSPNDVIWDNMKINWWQRYMRIFGITVAVSGLIIGWAFPVAVVGLLSQIDYLTEVVTWLSWINDLPNQVVGLIQGILPPLGLAILMALLPIILRLFAKLQGLHTGMAIERAVQGMYFAFLFIQIFLVVSISSGITVVLEDLLNNPISAPSILAQNLPKASNFFFSYMLLQAFTVSGGAILQIATLVIQFILSPILDTTAREKFTRATTLVEIKYGTFFPVYTNLACIGIVYSVISPLILIFNICTFSLFWMVYRYNMLYVNNFRFDTGGLLFPRAINQLFTGIYVMEVCLIGLFFLVRDAQGEIACFPQAIIMIIALGFTLLYQYTLNSAFGPLLTYLPITLEDDAVIEDEKFAREHDEMRRLNRIVPEEQDGDDLNEVLEAREKREQARDRQEEEIEMREIEQMKQGHRRGRSTAEKASTSAGKQEVERHENQDKYDKDVEAQKRHSTAHPVPKRPELALFSDIADEIEDLSPEERDVLVARAFQHEALRAKRPVIWIPRDDLGISDDEIRRTQRFSGNIWISNEYTGLDAKGRVVYRRPPPDFDQMDLVEL
;
A
#
# COMPACT_ATOMS: atom_id res chain seq x y z
N MET A 1 -2.26 -77.52 45.66
CA MET A 1 -3.34 -77.55 46.68
C MET A 1 -3.91 -76.14 46.81
N SER A 2 -5.21 -76.05 46.54
CA SER A 2 -6.23 -75.10 47.01
C SER A 2 -6.05 -73.57 46.91
N ASN A 3 -6.74 -73.02 45.92
CA ASN A 3 -7.46 -71.74 45.92
C ASN A 3 -8.44 -71.59 47.10
N SER A 4 -8.65 -70.35 47.58
CA SER A 4 -9.99 -69.71 47.78
C SER A 4 -9.93 -68.34 48.53
N THR A 5 -10.43 -67.28 47.87
CA THR A 5 -11.39 -66.20 48.32
C THR A 5 -11.30 -65.62 49.76
N ILE A 6 -11.44 -64.31 50.10
CA ILE A 6 -12.42 -63.26 49.71
C ILE A 6 -12.06 -61.90 50.39
N THR A 7 -12.27 -60.78 49.68
CA THR A 7 -12.57 -59.36 50.06
C THR A 7 -11.91 -58.62 51.24
N SER A 8 -11.32 -57.44 50.97
CA SER A 8 -11.82 -56.16 51.50
C SER A 8 -11.29 -54.95 50.71
N SER A 9 -12.10 -53.91 50.71
CA SER A 9 -12.12 -52.71 49.87
C SER A 9 -11.13 -51.61 50.25
N MET A 10 -10.50 -50.97 49.25
CA MET A 10 -10.08 -49.57 49.33
C MET A 10 -10.31 -48.86 48.00
N SER A 11 -11.38 -48.07 47.97
CA SER A 11 -11.68 -47.04 46.98
C SER A 11 -10.60 -45.96 46.97
N SER A 12 -9.93 -45.76 45.85
CA SER A 12 -9.15 -44.55 45.58
C SER A 12 -9.79 -43.77 44.43
N THR A 13 -10.52 -42.74 44.83
CA THR A 13 -11.15 -41.73 43.97
C THR A 13 -10.06 -40.91 43.31
N THR A 14 -9.77 -41.15 42.03
CA THR A 14 -8.93 -40.27 41.20
C THR A 14 -9.79 -39.11 40.70
N MET A 15 -9.86 -38.05 41.50
CA MET A 15 -10.45 -36.78 41.11
C MET A 15 -9.54 -36.07 40.08
N THR A 16 -10.03 -36.04 38.84
CA THR A 16 -10.11 -34.86 37.95
C THR A 16 -9.04 -33.77 38.12
N SER A 17 -8.03 -33.79 37.24
CA SER A 17 -7.15 -32.64 36.92
C SER A 17 -7.36 -32.15 35.47
N SER A 18 -8.60 -32.24 34.98
CA SER A 18 -9.00 -31.84 33.61
C SER A 18 -9.30 -30.35 33.43
N SER A 19 -9.31 -29.54 34.50
CA SER A 19 -9.74 -28.13 34.43
C SER A 19 -8.62 -27.11 34.10
N ALA A 20 -7.34 -27.47 34.26
CA ALA A 20 -6.23 -26.52 34.06
C ALA A 20 -5.78 -26.38 32.60
N ARG A 21 -6.17 -27.29 31.70
CA ARG A 21 -5.81 -27.26 30.27
C ARG A 21 -6.73 -26.39 29.41
N ALA A 22 -7.91 -26.01 29.92
CA ALA A 22 -8.93 -25.30 29.14
C ALA A 22 -8.84 -23.76 29.23
N THR A 23 -8.03 -23.21 30.14
CA THR A 23 -7.95 -21.76 30.39
C THR A 23 -6.74 -21.08 29.73
N ALA A 24 -5.74 -21.85 29.28
CA ALA A 24 -4.58 -21.31 28.55
C ALA A 24 -4.88 -21.01 27.06
N THR A 25 -6.03 -21.45 26.54
CA THR A 25 -6.47 -21.34 25.14
C THR A 25 -7.14 -20.00 24.78
N VAL A 26 -7.20 -19.03 25.70
CA VAL A 26 -7.94 -17.76 25.48
C VAL A 26 -7.06 -16.65 24.87
N ASN A 27 -5.73 -16.80 24.85
CA ASN A 27 -4.84 -15.90 24.12
C ASN A 27 -4.39 -16.59 22.84
N GLY A 28 -4.68 -15.99 21.68
CA GLY A 28 -4.56 -16.56 20.33
C GLY A 28 -3.17 -16.95 19.83
N SER A 29 -2.38 -17.66 20.64
CA SER A 29 -1.09 -18.25 20.28
C SER A 29 -1.07 -19.72 20.68
N ILE A 30 -1.65 -20.59 19.85
CA ILE A 30 -1.13 -21.96 19.80
C ILE A 30 0.20 -21.84 19.12
N ASP A 31 1.21 -22.19 19.88
CA ASP A 31 2.58 -22.07 19.52
C ASP A 31 2.99 -23.35 18.77
N PRO A 32 2.94 -23.39 17.42
CA PRO A 32 3.21 -24.62 16.69
C PRO A 32 4.67 -25.07 16.89
N PHE A 33 5.52 -24.13 17.34
CA PHE A 33 6.95 -24.31 17.51
C PHE A 33 7.32 -24.81 18.91
N ALA A 34 6.60 -24.41 19.96
CA ALA A 34 6.76 -25.01 21.30
C ALA A 34 6.17 -26.44 21.37
N ASP A 35 5.26 -26.76 20.46
CA ASP A 35 4.68 -28.10 20.28
C ASP A 35 5.41 -28.94 19.20
N ALA A 36 6.56 -28.49 18.71
CA ALA A 36 7.38 -29.20 17.73
C ALA A 36 7.92 -30.53 18.31
N GLY A 37 7.13 -31.60 18.18
CA GLY A 37 7.38 -32.92 18.75
C GLY A 37 6.14 -33.58 19.38
N LYS A 38 5.12 -32.78 19.73
CA LYS A 38 3.84 -33.30 20.23
C LYS A 38 2.94 -33.84 19.12
N ALA A 39 3.16 -33.46 17.87
CA ALA A 39 2.41 -33.98 16.74
C ALA A 39 2.56 -35.51 16.59
N GLN A 40 3.77 -36.06 16.76
CA GLN A 40 3.96 -37.51 16.77
C GLN A 40 3.30 -38.18 17.99
N ASN A 41 3.26 -37.49 19.13
CA ASN A 41 2.58 -37.94 20.35
C ASN A 41 1.04 -37.83 20.27
N SER A 42 0.50 -37.21 19.21
CA SER A 42 -0.95 -37.09 18.96
C SER A 42 -1.51 -38.22 18.08
N ALA A 43 -0.66 -39.18 17.69
CA ALA A 43 -1.08 -40.43 17.06
C ALA A 43 -2.04 -41.19 17.98
N GLY A 44 -3.14 -41.72 17.43
CA GLY A 44 -4.14 -42.47 18.20
C GLY A 44 -5.12 -41.63 19.03
N MET A 45 -5.23 -40.31 18.81
CA MET A 45 -6.17 -39.46 19.56
C MET A 45 -7.62 -39.99 19.45
N SER A 46 -8.28 -40.20 20.59
CA SER A 46 -9.67 -40.65 20.61
C SER A 46 -10.60 -39.58 20.04
N LEU A 47 -11.63 -40.00 19.30
CA LEU A 47 -12.64 -39.11 18.72
C LEU A 47 -13.31 -38.25 19.79
N GLU A 48 -13.53 -38.79 20.99
CA GLU A 48 -14.10 -38.06 22.13
C GLU A 48 -13.22 -36.90 22.59
N THR A 49 -11.90 -37.12 22.70
CA THR A 49 -10.95 -36.08 23.07
C THR A 49 -10.96 -34.97 22.02
N PHE A 50 -10.95 -35.34 20.74
CA PHE A 50 -11.02 -34.38 19.64
C PHE A 50 -12.33 -33.57 19.67
N LEU A 51 -13.49 -34.22 19.79
CA LEU A 51 -14.80 -33.57 19.85
C LEU A 51 -14.94 -32.65 21.07
N SER A 52 -14.34 -33.01 22.20
CA SER A 52 -14.32 -32.15 23.39
C SER A 52 -13.54 -30.85 23.14
N SER A 53 -12.37 -30.95 22.49
CA SER A 53 -11.56 -29.78 22.11
C SER A 53 -12.29 -28.88 21.10
N LEU A 54 -13.01 -29.49 20.16
CA LEU A 54 -13.88 -28.81 19.22
C LEU A 54 -15.02 -28.06 19.91
N GLY A 55 -15.68 -28.70 20.87
CA GLY A 55 -16.76 -28.07 21.65
C GLY A 55 -16.27 -26.82 22.38
N VAL A 56 -15.08 -26.88 22.99
CA VAL A 56 -14.48 -25.71 23.65
C VAL A 56 -14.15 -24.60 22.65
N ALA A 57 -13.49 -24.92 21.53
CA ALA A 57 -13.13 -23.92 20.51
C ALA A 57 -14.37 -23.25 19.91
N ALA A 58 -15.42 -24.02 19.60
CA ALA A 58 -16.68 -23.50 19.10
C ALA A 58 -17.42 -22.64 20.14
N ALA A 59 -17.36 -23.00 21.43
CA ALA A 59 -17.94 -22.21 22.51
C ALA A 59 -17.24 -20.85 22.65
N VAL A 60 -15.91 -20.82 22.64
CA VAL A 60 -15.12 -19.58 22.68
C VAL A 60 -15.46 -18.70 21.47
N PHE A 61 -15.47 -19.27 20.26
CA PHE A 61 -15.88 -18.56 19.06
C PHE A 61 -17.30 -17.99 19.17
N GLY A 62 -18.25 -18.76 19.68
CA GLY A 62 -19.61 -18.31 19.93
C GLY A 62 -19.66 -17.09 20.86
N VAL A 63 -18.88 -17.09 21.94
CA VAL A 63 -18.75 -15.96 22.86
C VAL A 63 -18.16 -14.73 22.16
N GLU A 64 -17.11 -14.91 21.35
CA GLU A 64 -16.49 -13.82 20.57
C GLU A 64 -17.46 -13.20 19.55
N VAL A 65 -18.24 -14.03 18.84
CA VAL A 65 -19.27 -13.55 17.92
C VAL A 65 -20.38 -12.80 18.67
N ILE A 66 -20.84 -13.31 19.82
CA ILE A 66 -21.84 -12.61 20.64
C ILE A 66 -21.31 -11.24 21.10
N LEU A 67 -20.07 -11.20 21.60
CA LEU A 67 -19.41 -9.94 21.99
C LEU A 67 -19.31 -8.98 20.82
N PHE A 68 -18.90 -9.45 19.64
CA PHE A 68 -18.88 -8.65 18.42
C PHE A 68 -20.26 -8.07 18.09
N VAL A 69 -21.31 -8.88 18.12
CA VAL A 69 -22.67 -8.43 17.79
C VAL A 69 -23.17 -7.38 18.78
N LEU A 70 -22.80 -7.47 20.06
CA LEU A 70 -23.15 -6.49 21.10
C LEU A 70 -22.30 -5.21 21.01
N LEU A 71 -21.03 -5.32 20.65
CA LEU A 71 -20.10 -4.19 20.62
C LEU A 71 -20.18 -3.41 19.31
N ARG A 72 -20.52 -4.05 18.17
CA ARG A 72 -20.56 -3.39 16.86
C ARG A 72 -21.51 -2.20 16.81
N THR A 73 -22.65 -2.28 17.48
CA THR A 73 -23.65 -1.21 17.51
C THR A 73 -23.23 -0.05 18.41
N LYS A 74 -22.38 -0.30 19.42
CA LYS A 74 -21.87 0.72 20.34
C LYS A 74 -20.57 1.37 19.85
N LEU A 75 -19.73 0.62 19.15
CA LEU A 75 -18.37 1.00 18.79
C LEU A 75 -18.21 1.12 17.26
N GLN A 76 -19.00 1.99 16.63
CA GLN A 76 -18.99 2.19 15.17
C GLN A 76 -17.60 2.53 14.62
N ARG A 77 -16.75 3.23 15.38
CA ARG A 77 -15.37 3.54 14.97
C ARG A 77 -14.45 2.33 14.85
N VAL A 78 -14.73 1.24 15.57
CA VAL A 78 -13.91 0.02 15.48
C VAL A 78 -14.44 -0.88 14.37
N TYR A 79 -15.76 -1.03 14.30
CA TYR A 79 -16.38 -2.06 13.47
C TYR A 79 -16.93 -1.56 12.14
N GLU A 80 -17.16 -0.26 12.00
CA GLU A 80 -17.72 0.40 10.81
C GLU A 80 -17.00 1.73 10.45
N PRO A 81 -15.67 1.90 10.66
CA PRO A 81 -15.01 3.18 10.43
C PRO A 81 -15.09 3.68 8.98
N ARG A 82 -15.19 2.77 8.01
CA ARG A 82 -15.24 3.12 6.58
C ARG A 82 -16.54 3.78 6.13
N THR A 83 -17.56 3.76 6.97
CA THR A 83 -18.85 4.38 6.66
C THR A 83 -18.79 5.90 6.72
N TYR A 84 -17.80 6.48 7.41
CA TYR A 84 -17.66 7.94 7.56
C TYR A 84 -16.23 8.50 7.50
N LEU A 85 -15.18 7.72 7.84
CA LEU A 85 -13.79 8.22 7.84
C LEU A 85 -13.14 8.32 6.45
N VAL A 86 -13.71 7.64 5.47
CA VAL A 86 -13.20 7.57 4.10
C VAL A 86 -13.89 8.65 3.25
N PRO A 87 -13.26 9.19 2.18
CA PRO A 87 -13.91 10.10 1.23
C PRO A 87 -15.24 9.56 0.70
N GLU A 88 -16.19 10.45 0.39
CA GLU A 88 -17.59 10.10 0.14
C GLU A 88 -17.80 9.03 -0.93
N LYS A 89 -17.06 9.12 -2.04
CA LYS A 89 -17.11 8.14 -3.14
C LYS A 89 -16.66 6.74 -2.72
N ARG A 90 -15.79 6.63 -1.72
CA ARG A 90 -15.24 5.35 -1.19
C ARG A 90 -15.97 4.86 0.07
N ARG A 91 -16.96 5.60 0.59
CA ARG A 91 -17.74 5.22 1.79
C ARG A 91 -18.61 4.00 1.51
N THR A 92 -18.70 3.12 2.50
CA THR A 92 -19.59 1.96 2.45
C THR A 92 -20.90 2.27 3.17
N LYS A 93 -22.02 1.74 2.67
CA LYS A 93 -23.32 1.95 3.32
C LYS A 93 -23.33 1.20 4.66
N PRO A 94 -23.69 1.85 5.78
CA PRO A 94 -23.68 1.18 7.08
C PRO A 94 -24.69 0.02 7.10
N PRO A 95 -24.36 -1.10 7.78
CA PRO A 95 -25.29 -2.21 7.92
C PRO A 95 -26.47 -1.79 8.79
N LYS A 96 -27.66 -2.34 8.52
CA LYS A 96 -28.86 -2.04 9.34
C LYS A 96 -28.62 -2.44 10.81
N PRO A 97 -29.21 -1.71 11.78
CA PRO A 97 -29.17 -2.11 13.18
C PRO A 97 -29.95 -3.42 13.37
N GLY A 98 -29.36 -4.41 14.04
CA GLY A 98 -29.99 -5.70 14.33
C GLY A 98 -28.99 -6.83 14.58
N PHE A 99 -29.39 -7.89 15.29
CA PHE A 99 -28.47 -8.96 15.72
C PHE A 99 -27.78 -9.69 14.55
N LEU A 100 -28.54 -10.01 13.49
CA LEU A 100 -28.04 -10.71 12.28
C LEU A 100 -27.94 -9.82 11.03
N ALA A 101 -28.24 -8.53 11.16
CA ALA A 101 -28.35 -7.63 10.01
C ALA A 101 -27.02 -7.41 9.26
N TRP A 102 -25.88 -7.68 9.91
CA TRP A 102 -24.54 -7.64 9.30
C TRP A 102 -24.25 -8.79 8.35
N PHE A 103 -24.99 -9.91 8.46
CA PHE A 103 -24.77 -11.09 7.62
C PHE A 103 -25.25 -10.87 6.19
N LYS A 104 -26.39 -10.20 5.99
CA LYS A 104 -26.98 -9.98 4.67
C LYS A 104 -26.07 -9.18 3.72
N PRO A 105 -25.46 -8.05 4.13
CA PRO A 105 -24.51 -7.31 3.28
C PRO A 105 -23.33 -8.14 2.80
N ILE A 106 -22.85 -9.11 3.59
CA ILE A 106 -21.73 -9.97 3.19
C ILE A 106 -22.06 -10.71 1.89
N PHE A 107 -23.26 -11.26 1.76
CA PHE A 107 -23.65 -12.01 0.55
C PHE A 107 -24.29 -11.14 -0.53
N ALA A 108 -24.93 -10.03 -0.15
CA ALA A 108 -25.65 -9.16 -1.08
C ALA A 108 -24.75 -8.17 -1.85
N THR A 109 -23.57 -7.82 -1.31
CA THR A 109 -22.68 -6.84 -1.94
C THR A 109 -22.04 -7.42 -3.19
N ALA A 110 -22.11 -6.68 -4.30
CA ALA A 110 -21.52 -7.07 -5.58
C ALA A 110 -19.99 -7.07 -5.54
N ASN A 111 -19.37 -7.81 -6.45
CA ASN A 111 -17.90 -7.87 -6.53
C ASN A 111 -17.27 -6.55 -7.02
N SER A 112 -17.98 -5.77 -7.85
CA SER A 112 -17.57 -4.43 -8.30
C SER A 112 -17.36 -3.48 -7.12
N ASP A 113 -18.29 -3.47 -6.17
CA ASP A 113 -18.18 -2.67 -4.95
C ASP A 113 -16.88 -2.97 -4.17
N PHE A 114 -16.43 -4.23 -4.12
CA PHE A 114 -15.17 -4.56 -3.44
C PHE A 114 -13.95 -3.99 -4.15
N ILE A 115 -13.94 -4.00 -5.48
CA ILE A 115 -12.85 -3.44 -6.28
C ILE A 115 -12.81 -1.93 -6.10
N GLN A 116 -13.94 -1.24 -6.29
CA GLN A 116 -14.05 0.21 -6.19
C GLN A 116 -13.72 0.71 -4.79
N LYS A 117 -14.21 0.01 -3.76
CA LYS A 117 -14.05 0.45 -2.37
C LYS A 117 -12.74 -0.03 -1.78
N SER A 118 -12.28 -1.25 -2.02
CA SER A 118 -11.19 -1.89 -1.24
C SER A 118 -9.93 -2.20 -2.03
N GLY A 119 -9.90 -1.86 -3.33
CA GLY A 119 -8.78 -2.17 -4.20
C GLY A 119 -8.84 -3.58 -4.77
N LEU A 120 -7.95 -3.83 -5.71
CA LEU A 120 -7.87 -5.03 -6.52
C LEU A 120 -7.12 -6.16 -5.78
N ASP A 121 -6.13 -5.86 -4.94
CA ASP A 121 -5.50 -6.83 -4.04
C ASP A 121 -6.51 -7.45 -3.04
N ALA A 122 -7.39 -6.63 -2.46
CA ALA A 122 -8.45 -7.10 -1.55
C ALA A 122 -9.43 -8.04 -2.26
N TYR A 123 -9.87 -7.64 -3.46
CA TYR A 123 -10.73 -8.46 -4.30
C TYR A 123 -10.09 -9.82 -4.62
N PHE A 124 -8.83 -9.82 -5.08
CA PHE A 124 -8.15 -11.05 -5.43
C PHE A 124 -7.85 -11.94 -4.22
N PHE A 125 -7.66 -11.37 -3.03
CA PHE A 125 -7.59 -12.15 -1.81
C PHE A 125 -8.92 -12.87 -1.49
N LEU A 126 -10.07 -12.17 -1.58
CA LEU A 126 -11.37 -12.82 -1.37
C LEU A 126 -11.65 -13.88 -2.43
N ARG A 127 -11.26 -13.61 -3.68
CA ARG A 127 -11.35 -14.56 -4.78
C ARG A 127 -10.46 -15.78 -4.55
N TYR A 128 -9.27 -15.59 -3.98
CA TYR A 128 -8.35 -16.65 -3.60
C TYR A 128 -8.94 -17.57 -2.53
N LEU A 129 -9.48 -17.03 -1.44
CA LEU A 129 -10.15 -17.83 -0.42
C LEU A 129 -11.34 -18.61 -0.99
N LEU A 130 -12.13 -17.97 -1.86
CA LEU A 130 -13.26 -18.61 -2.51
C LEU A 130 -12.82 -19.72 -3.49
N MET A 131 -11.71 -19.53 -4.21
CA MET A 131 -11.11 -20.56 -5.06
C MET A 131 -10.74 -21.79 -4.22
N LEU A 132 -10.02 -21.59 -3.11
CA LEU A 132 -9.64 -22.66 -2.19
C LEU A 132 -10.88 -23.41 -1.65
N LEU A 133 -11.88 -22.67 -1.17
CA LEU A 133 -13.14 -23.25 -0.69
C LEU A 133 -13.82 -24.11 -1.77
N LYS A 134 -13.95 -23.58 -3.00
CA LYS A 134 -14.54 -24.32 -4.13
C LYS A 134 -13.79 -25.63 -4.41
N ILE A 135 -12.46 -25.59 -4.44
CA ILE A 135 -11.65 -26.78 -4.71
C ILE A 135 -11.84 -27.82 -3.60
N PHE A 136 -11.72 -27.43 -2.33
CA PHE A 136 -11.88 -28.36 -1.21
C PHE A 136 -13.30 -28.92 -1.11
N CYS A 137 -14.34 -28.15 -1.44
CA CYS A 137 -15.71 -28.67 -1.54
C CYS A 137 -15.84 -29.75 -2.63
N ILE A 138 -15.30 -29.52 -3.83
CA ILE A 138 -15.34 -30.50 -4.91
C ILE A 138 -14.56 -31.76 -4.52
N LEU A 139 -13.37 -31.61 -3.93
CA LEU A 139 -12.57 -32.73 -3.45
C LEU A 139 -13.26 -33.50 -2.33
N ALA A 140 -13.89 -32.83 -1.36
CA ALA A 140 -14.61 -33.50 -0.29
C ALA A 140 -15.74 -34.38 -0.82
N LEU A 141 -16.51 -33.89 -1.80
CA LEU A 141 -17.60 -34.65 -2.42
C LEU A 141 -17.13 -35.91 -3.17
N VAL A 142 -15.90 -35.91 -3.67
CA VAL A 142 -15.33 -37.05 -4.41
C VAL A 142 -14.55 -38.00 -3.50
N ILE A 143 -13.66 -37.47 -2.66
CA ILE A 143 -12.69 -38.25 -1.89
C ILE A 143 -13.33 -38.88 -0.65
N ILE A 144 -14.14 -38.13 0.11
CA ILE A 144 -14.71 -38.61 1.38
C ILE A 144 -15.57 -39.87 1.19
N PRO A 145 -16.51 -39.92 0.22
CA PRO A 145 -17.36 -41.10 0.04
C PRO A 145 -16.59 -42.34 -0.42
N ILE A 146 -15.41 -42.18 -1.03
CA ILE A 146 -14.63 -43.28 -1.60
C ILE A 146 -13.57 -43.76 -0.59
N LEU A 147 -12.72 -42.86 -0.07
CA LEU A 147 -11.59 -43.24 0.77
C LEU A 147 -11.98 -43.55 2.21
N LEU A 148 -12.98 -42.88 2.81
CA LEU A 148 -13.33 -43.17 4.21
C LEU A 148 -13.84 -44.60 4.39
N PRO A 149 -14.79 -45.12 3.58
CA PRO A 149 -15.23 -46.51 3.71
C PRO A 149 -14.12 -47.50 3.36
N LEU A 150 -13.33 -47.20 2.32
CA LEU A 150 -12.25 -48.06 1.83
C LEU A 150 -11.12 -48.23 2.86
N ASN A 151 -10.80 -47.19 3.62
CA ASN A 151 -9.79 -47.24 4.69
C ASN A 151 -10.32 -47.89 5.97
N SER A 152 -11.63 -47.78 6.24
CA SER A 152 -12.24 -48.23 7.49
C SER A 152 -12.57 -49.73 7.51
N ILE A 153 -13.11 -50.26 6.41
CA ILE A 153 -13.62 -51.64 6.35
C ILE A 153 -12.47 -52.65 6.27
N GLY A 154 -12.35 -53.58 7.21
CA GLY A 154 -11.33 -54.65 7.14
C GLY A 154 -9.88 -54.13 7.19
N GLY A 155 -9.66 -53.00 7.87
CA GLY A 155 -8.31 -52.47 8.13
C GLY A 155 -7.59 -53.18 9.28
N ILE A 156 -6.33 -52.79 9.52
CA ILE A 156 -5.44 -53.38 10.54
C ILE A 156 -6.10 -53.43 11.93
N GLY A 157 -6.76 -52.33 12.34
CA GLY A 157 -7.51 -52.25 13.60
C GLY A 157 -6.70 -52.57 14.87
N GLY A 158 -7.37 -52.61 16.04
CA GLY A 158 -6.75 -52.99 17.33
C GLY A 158 -5.93 -51.89 18.03
N ASP A 159 -4.89 -52.29 18.77
CA ASP A 159 -3.99 -51.39 19.53
C ASP A 159 -3.02 -50.59 18.64
N LEU A 160 -2.80 -51.04 17.40
CA LEU A 160 -1.86 -50.44 16.44
C LEU A 160 -2.39 -49.17 15.75
N VAL A 161 -3.70 -49.09 15.50
CA VAL A 161 -4.35 -47.93 14.87
C VAL A 161 -5.61 -47.56 15.65
N GLN A 162 -5.53 -46.46 16.41
CA GLN A 162 -6.58 -46.01 17.32
C GLN A 162 -7.25 -44.70 16.85
N GLY A 163 -8.49 -44.49 17.29
CA GLY A 163 -9.19 -43.22 17.09
C GLY A 163 -9.43 -42.84 15.62
N LEU A 164 -9.09 -41.60 15.28
CA LEU A 164 -9.29 -41.00 13.95
C LEU A 164 -8.37 -41.61 12.87
N ASP A 165 -7.26 -42.24 13.26
CA ASP A 165 -6.28 -42.84 12.33
C ASP A 165 -6.86 -44.05 11.58
N ARG A 166 -7.97 -44.62 12.06
CA ARG A 166 -8.73 -45.69 11.38
C ARG A 166 -9.33 -45.26 10.03
N LEU A 167 -9.44 -43.96 9.81
CA LEU A 167 -9.99 -43.37 8.59
C LEU A 167 -8.90 -42.96 7.59
N ALA A 168 -7.63 -43.08 7.97
CA ALA A 168 -6.48 -42.64 7.20
C ALA A 168 -5.83 -43.79 6.42
N TRP A 169 -4.87 -43.43 5.56
CA TRP A 169 -4.03 -44.34 4.78
C TRP A 169 -3.42 -45.48 5.60
N THR A 170 -3.07 -45.22 6.86
CA THR A 170 -2.37 -46.15 7.77
C THR A 170 -3.20 -47.36 8.18
N ASN A 171 -4.52 -47.35 7.96
CA ASN A 171 -5.40 -48.44 8.40
C ASN A 171 -5.60 -49.54 7.34
N VAL A 172 -5.10 -49.39 6.11
CA VAL A 172 -5.25 -50.43 5.07
C VAL A 172 -4.41 -51.66 5.43
N ALA A 173 -5.04 -52.84 5.41
CA ALA A 173 -4.40 -54.09 5.82
C ALA A 173 -3.38 -54.60 4.78
N PRO A 174 -2.27 -55.27 5.20
CA PRO A 174 -1.29 -55.85 4.29
C PRO A 174 -1.85 -56.89 3.32
N GLU A 175 -2.98 -57.53 3.65
CA GLU A 175 -3.66 -58.51 2.79
C GLU A 175 -4.45 -57.85 1.64
N ASP A 176 -4.73 -56.55 1.75
CA ASP A 176 -5.63 -55.79 0.87
C ASP A 176 -4.88 -54.63 0.15
N THR A 177 -3.61 -54.85 -0.21
CA THR A 177 -2.75 -53.85 -0.88
C THR A 177 -3.33 -53.32 -2.21
N SER A 178 -4.23 -54.06 -2.85
CA SER A 178 -4.93 -53.63 -4.07
C SER A 178 -5.73 -52.33 -3.89
N ARG A 179 -6.17 -52.02 -2.66
CA ARG A 179 -6.96 -50.82 -2.34
C ARG A 179 -6.19 -49.51 -2.57
N TYR A 180 -4.86 -49.54 -2.53
CA TYR A 180 -4.02 -48.36 -2.78
C TYR A 180 -4.12 -47.81 -4.22
N TRP A 181 -4.67 -48.58 -5.18
CA TRP A 181 -5.03 -48.06 -6.49
C TRP A 181 -6.08 -46.94 -6.43
N ALA A 182 -7.02 -47.00 -5.49
CA ALA A 182 -8.02 -45.96 -5.31
C ALA A 182 -7.37 -44.65 -4.84
N HIS A 183 -6.39 -44.73 -3.92
CA HIS A 183 -5.64 -43.55 -3.49
C HIS A 183 -4.80 -42.94 -4.62
N LEU A 184 -4.13 -43.78 -5.43
CA LEU A 184 -3.38 -43.31 -6.59
C LEU A 184 -4.30 -42.55 -7.57
N LEU A 185 -5.43 -43.16 -7.94
CA LEU A 185 -6.37 -42.56 -8.88
C LEU A 185 -6.93 -41.24 -8.34
N LEU A 186 -7.29 -41.18 -7.06
CA LEU A 186 -7.78 -39.97 -6.44
C LEU A 186 -6.71 -38.89 -6.29
N ALA A 187 -5.45 -39.26 -6.04
CA ALA A 187 -4.33 -38.32 -6.07
C ALA A 187 -4.14 -37.69 -7.45
N LEU A 188 -4.23 -38.48 -8.53
CA LEU A 188 -4.20 -37.96 -9.89
C LEU A 188 -5.38 -37.01 -10.17
N VAL A 189 -6.59 -37.35 -9.69
CA VAL A 189 -7.75 -36.46 -9.78
C VAL A 189 -7.52 -35.15 -9.03
N VAL A 190 -6.92 -35.18 -7.84
CA VAL A 190 -6.56 -33.99 -7.07
C VAL A 190 -5.60 -33.10 -7.88
N ILE A 191 -4.52 -33.68 -8.40
CA ILE A 191 -3.51 -32.97 -9.20
C ILE A 191 -4.16 -32.29 -10.42
N VAL A 192 -4.94 -33.05 -11.20
CA VAL A 192 -5.61 -32.54 -12.40
C VAL A 192 -6.62 -31.43 -12.06
N LEU A 193 -7.40 -31.60 -10.98
CA LEU A 193 -8.37 -30.61 -10.55
C LEU A 193 -7.70 -29.30 -10.13
N PHE A 194 -6.62 -29.37 -9.33
CA PHE A 194 -5.85 -28.18 -8.95
C PHE A 194 -5.23 -27.51 -10.17
N CYS A 195 -4.62 -28.27 -11.07
CA CYS A 195 -4.05 -27.73 -12.31
C CYS A 195 -5.10 -27.01 -13.15
N TYR A 196 -6.27 -27.63 -13.37
CA TYR A 196 -7.39 -27.04 -14.09
C TYR A 196 -7.90 -25.75 -13.42
N MET A 197 -8.06 -25.77 -12.11
CA MET A 197 -8.54 -24.61 -11.35
C MET A 197 -7.53 -23.46 -11.36
N PHE A 198 -6.23 -23.74 -11.25
CA PHE A 198 -5.18 -22.73 -11.37
C PHE A 198 -5.18 -22.07 -12.75
N TYR A 199 -5.28 -22.84 -13.83
CA TYR A 199 -5.39 -22.28 -15.18
C TYR A 199 -6.63 -21.42 -15.35
N ARG A 200 -7.80 -21.89 -14.89
CA ARG A 200 -9.05 -21.16 -14.96
C ARG A 200 -8.98 -19.83 -14.20
N GLU A 201 -8.46 -19.84 -12.98
CA GLU A 201 -8.38 -18.63 -12.15
C GLU A 201 -7.29 -17.67 -12.61
N LEU A 202 -6.14 -18.15 -13.07
CA LEU A 202 -5.12 -17.29 -13.70
C LEU A 202 -5.65 -16.65 -14.98
N ARG A 203 -6.41 -17.38 -15.80
CA ARG A 203 -7.04 -16.82 -17.01
C ARG A 203 -8.04 -15.73 -16.66
N ALA A 204 -8.87 -15.96 -15.64
CA ALA A 204 -9.81 -14.94 -15.19
C ALA A 204 -9.12 -13.75 -14.51
N TYR A 205 -8.03 -13.98 -13.78
CA TYR A 205 -7.17 -12.93 -13.24
C TYR A 205 -6.61 -12.03 -14.35
N ILE A 206 -6.03 -12.63 -15.41
CA ILE A 206 -5.47 -11.86 -16.52
C ILE A 206 -6.52 -10.99 -17.17
N ARG A 207 -7.71 -11.54 -17.46
CA ARG A 207 -8.75 -10.74 -18.12
C ARG A 207 -9.17 -9.55 -17.24
N LEU A 208 -9.38 -9.78 -15.95
CA LEU A 208 -9.78 -8.72 -15.02
C LEU A 208 -8.67 -7.68 -14.86
N ARG A 209 -7.40 -8.12 -14.80
CA ARG A 209 -6.25 -7.22 -14.73
C ARG A 209 -6.11 -6.41 -16.01
N GLN A 210 -6.30 -7.02 -17.17
CA GLN A 210 -6.28 -6.32 -18.45
C GLN A 210 -7.39 -5.27 -18.52
N ALA A 211 -8.61 -5.63 -18.10
CA ALA A 211 -9.73 -4.70 -18.01
C ALA A 211 -9.45 -3.55 -17.03
N TYR A 212 -8.79 -3.82 -15.90
CA TYR A 212 -8.33 -2.78 -14.98
C TYR A 212 -7.31 -1.84 -15.64
N LEU A 213 -6.29 -2.38 -16.30
CA LEU A 213 -5.25 -1.56 -16.94
C LEU A 213 -5.77 -0.70 -18.09
N THR A 214 -6.79 -1.17 -18.80
CA THR A 214 -7.43 -0.44 -19.91
C THR A 214 -8.53 0.49 -19.44
N SER A 215 -8.95 0.42 -18.17
CA SER A 215 -9.99 1.31 -17.64
C SER A 215 -9.55 2.77 -17.73
N PRO A 216 -10.44 3.70 -18.14
CA PRO A 216 -10.09 5.11 -18.27
C PRO A 216 -9.47 5.67 -16.99
N GLN A 217 -10.03 5.33 -15.83
CA GLN A 217 -9.52 5.73 -14.51
C GLN A 217 -8.05 5.41 -14.31
N HIS A 218 -7.66 4.17 -14.62
CA HIS A 218 -6.28 3.74 -14.48
C HIS A 218 -5.37 4.46 -15.49
N ARG A 219 -5.84 4.68 -16.73
CA ARG A 219 -5.06 5.33 -17.79
C ARG A 219 -4.77 6.79 -17.51
N LEU A 220 -5.64 7.48 -16.76
CA LEU A 220 -5.42 8.88 -16.35
C LEU A 220 -4.30 9.02 -15.30
N ARG A 221 -3.90 7.94 -14.62
CA ARG A 221 -2.87 7.97 -13.57
C ARG A 221 -1.48 8.22 -14.13
N ALA A 222 -0.67 8.96 -13.37
CA ALA A 222 0.74 9.20 -13.69
C ALA A 222 1.54 7.90 -13.81
N SER A 223 1.21 6.92 -12.95
CA SER A 223 1.89 5.62 -12.86
C SER A 223 1.69 4.74 -14.10
N ALA A 224 0.56 4.89 -14.82
CA ALA A 224 0.27 4.09 -16.01
C ALA A 224 1.15 4.51 -17.21
N THR A 225 1.50 5.79 -17.31
CA THR A 225 2.27 6.36 -18.42
C THR A 225 3.77 6.52 -18.11
N THR A 226 4.18 6.27 -16.87
CA THR A 226 5.56 6.49 -16.41
C THR A 226 6.34 5.20 -16.24
N VAL A 227 7.57 5.20 -16.73
CA VAL A 227 8.55 4.10 -16.58
C VAL A 227 9.71 4.56 -15.70
N LEU A 228 10.02 3.78 -14.68
CA LEU A 228 11.27 3.91 -13.91
C LEU A 228 12.37 3.12 -14.62
N VAL A 229 13.42 3.80 -15.07
CA VAL A 229 14.62 3.20 -15.67
C VAL A 229 15.78 3.27 -14.67
N ALA A 230 16.33 2.12 -14.29
CA ALA A 230 17.47 2.03 -13.37
C ALA A 230 18.79 1.67 -14.08
N SER A 231 19.92 1.84 -13.40
CA SER A 231 21.27 1.54 -13.90
C SER A 231 21.64 2.28 -15.20
N ILE A 232 21.29 3.57 -15.31
CA ILE A 232 21.59 4.42 -16.45
C ILE A 232 23.10 4.76 -16.47
N PRO A 233 23.82 4.53 -17.58
CA PRO A 233 25.22 4.91 -17.71
C PRO A 233 25.41 6.42 -17.73
N ARG A 234 26.53 6.94 -17.18
CA ARG A 234 26.80 8.39 -17.08
C ARG A 234 26.71 9.15 -18.41
N LYS A 235 27.07 8.51 -19.53
CA LYS A 235 26.98 9.10 -20.88
C LYS A 235 25.54 9.42 -21.30
N TRP A 236 24.59 8.61 -20.84
CA TRP A 236 23.16 8.75 -21.15
C TRP A 236 22.38 9.41 -20.01
N LEU A 237 23.06 9.83 -18.95
CA LEU A 237 22.46 10.44 -17.77
C LEU A 237 22.24 11.94 -17.99
N GLY A 238 21.39 12.26 -18.95
CA GLY A 238 21.00 13.62 -19.28
C GLY A 238 19.65 13.65 -19.99
N VAL A 239 18.95 14.77 -19.89
CA VAL A 239 17.57 14.89 -20.37
C VAL A 239 17.52 14.79 -21.89
N LYS A 240 18.48 15.40 -22.59
CA LYS A 240 18.53 15.41 -24.07
C LYS A 240 18.83 14.01 -24.62
N GLU A 241 19.72 13.29 -23.96
CA GLU A 241 20.16 11.95 -24.33
C GLU A 241 19.05 10.93 -24.11
N LEU A 242 18.35 10.99 -22.98
CA LEU A 242 17.18 10.15 -22.72
C LEU A 242 16.02 10.50 -23.66
N LEU A 243 15.81 11.79 -23.95
CA LEU A 243 14.80 12.20 -24.91
C LEU A 243 15.10 11.61 -26.29
N GLY A 244 16.30 11.80 -26.82
CA GLY A 244 16.68 11.23 -28.12
C GLY A 244 16.60 9.70 -28.18
N LEU A 245 16.83 9.00 -27.05
CA LEU A 245 16.74 7.54 -26.99
C LEU A 245 15.29 7.02 -26.97
N TYR A 246 14.40 7.68 -26.24
CA TYR A 246 13.02 7.22 -26.01
C TYR A 246 11.97 7.93 -26.90
N ASP A 247 12.35 8.92 -27.71
CA ASP A 247 11.44 9.60 -28.65
C ASP A 247 10.93 8.69 -29.79
N VAL A 248 11.57 7.53 -29.99
CA VAL A 248 11.17 6.54 -31.01
C VAL A 248 9.81 5.87 -30.68
N PHE A 249 9.34 5.97 -29.44
CA PHE A 249 8.07 5.34 -29.02
C PHE A 249 6.85 6.21 -29.38
N PRO A 250 5.69 5.60 -29.66
CA PRO A 250 4.51 6.31 -30.16
C PRO A 250 4.01 7.38 -29.18
N GLY A 251 3.57 8.52 -29.73
CA GLY A 251 3.13 9.68 -28.96
C GLY A 251 4.26 10.51 -28.34
N GLY A 252 5.52 10.05 -28.37
CA GLY A 252 6.65 10.76 -27.79
C GLY A 252 6.62 10.82 -26.26
N ILE A 253 7.57 11.58 -25.72
CA ILE A 253 7.79 11.72 -24.27
C ILE A 253 7.09 12.97 -23.77
N ARG A 254 6.43 12.86 -22.62
CA ARG A 254 5.80 13.97 -21.91
C ARG A 254 6.78 14.68 -20.98
N ASN A 255 7.38 13.93 -20.05
CA ASN A 255 8.26 14.46 -19.01
C ASN A 255 9.39 13.47 -18.70
N ILE A 256 10.56 13.99 -18.28
CA ILE A 256 11.70 13.19 -17.80
C ILE A 256 12.17 13.78 -16.47
N TRP A 257 12.22 12.95 -15.42
CA TRP A 257 12.78 13.31 -14.13
C TRP A 257 14.04 12.50 -13.87
N ILE A 258 15.18 13.17 -13.79
CA ILE A 258 16.45 12.53 -13.41
C ILE A 258 16.56 12.58 -11.89
N ASN A 259 16.77 11.42 -11.27
CA ASN A 259 16.81 11.32 -9.82
C ASN A 259 18.13 11.88 -9.28
N ARG A 260 18.06 12.55 -8.14
CA ARG A 260 19.21 13.08 -7.40
C ARG A 260 19.27 12.48 -6.01
N ASP A 261 20.48 12.43 -5.46
CA ASP A 261 20.72 11.92 -4.11
C ASP A 261 20.40 12.96 -3.04
N PHE A 262 19.15 12.96 -2.59
CA PHE A 262 18.65 13.83 -1.53
C PHE A 262 18.71 13.18 -0.14
N GLU A 263 19.51 12.12 0.08
CA GLU A 263 19.61 11.45 1.38
C GLU A 263 19.93 12.43 2.52
N GLU A 264 20.91 13.32 2.33
CA GLU A 264 21.29 14.34 3.32
C GLU A 264 20.14 15.32 3.62
N LEU A 265 19.35 15.71 2.61
CA LEU A 265 18.17 16.57 2.80
C LEU A 265 17.03 15.82 3.49
N ALA A 266 16.80 14.56 3.09
CA ALA A 266 15.78 13.70 3.67
C ALA A 266 16.04 13.40 5.15
N GLU A 267 17.31 13.17 5.52
CA GLU A 267 17.73 13.02 6.91
C GLU A 267 17.44 14.28 7.73
N LYS A 268 17.76 15.48 7.20
CA LYS A 268 17.42 16.75 7.85
C LYS A 268 15.92 16.93 8.05
N VAL A 269 15.11 16.62 7.03
CA VAL A 269 13.63 16.67 7.11
C VAL A 269 13.11 15.70 8.18
N GLN A 270 13.60 14.46 8.19
CA GLN A 270 13.21 13.48 9.21
C GLN A 270 13.64 13.89 10.62
N GLU A 271 14.83 14.47 10.77
CA GLU A 271 15.32 15.00 12.05
C GLU A 271 14.46 16.17 12.53
N ARG A 272 14.15 17.13 11.65
CA ARG A 272 13.25 18.24 11.93
C ARG A 272 11.89 17.73 12.41
N ASP A 273 11.28 16.78 11.70
CA ASP A 273 9.95 16.29 12.04
C ASP A 273 9.93 15.52 13.37
N LYS A 274 11.03 14.81 13.69
CA LYS A 274 11.22 14.16 15.00
C LYS A 274 11.33 15.21 16.11
N LEU A 275 12.14 16.24 15.92
CA LEU A 275 12.33 17.33 16.90
C LEU A 275 11.06 18.16 17.06
N ALA A 276 10.31 18.42 15.98
CA ALA A 276 9.03 19.12 16.01
C ALA A 276 7.99 18.34 16.83
N ARG A 277 7.85 17.02 16.62
CA ARG A 277 6.99 16.17 17.45
C ARG A 277 7.43 16.13 18.91
N LEU A 278 8.73 16.12 19.15
CA LEU A 278 9.30 16.12 20.49
C LEU A 278 9.05 17.46 21.20
N LEU A 279 9.15 18.58 20.48
CA LEU A 279 8.78 19.92 20.95
C LEU A 279 7.29 20.01 21.28
N GLU A 280 6.41 19.57 20.37
CA GLU A 280 4.95 19.54 20.59
C GLU A 280 4.59 18.75 21.86
N LYS A 281 5.24 17.60 22.06
CA LYS A 281 5.06 16.76 23.25
C LYS A 281 5.52 17.45 24.53
N ALA A 282 6.70 18.07 24.52
CA ALA A 282 7.27 18.75 25.68
C ALA A 282 6.44 19.98 26.08
N GLU A 283 6.02 20.80 25.11
CA GLU A 283 5.14 21.97 25.33
C GLU A 283 3.78 21.53 25.88
N THR A 284 3.17 20.50 25.27
CA THR A 284 1.91 19.93 25.76
C THR A 284 2.03 19.39 27.19
N ALA A 285 3.15 18.75 27.51
CA ALA A 285 3.40 18.24 28.86
C ALA A 285 3.59 19.37 29.88
N LEU A 286 4.27 20.45 29.49
CA LEU A 286 4.44 21.66 30.30
C LEU A 286 3.07 22.25 30.69
N ILE A 287 2.21 22.49 29.71
CA ILE A 287 0.89 23.09 29.91
C ILE A 287 0.00 22.17 30.78
N LYS A 288 0.01 20.86 30.53
CA LYS A 288 -0.72 19.87 31.34
C LYS A 288 -0.22 19.83 32.79
N LYS A 289 1.09 19.89 33.02
CA LYS A 289 1.69 19.91 34.36
C LYS A 289 1.30 21.18 35.11
N ALA A 290 1.35 22.34 34.44
CA ALA A 290 0.98 23.62 35.02
C ALA A 290 -0.50 23.61 35.46
N LYS A 291 -1.41 23.23 34.56
CA LYS A 291 -2.86 23.12 34.87
C LYS A 291 -3.13 22.15 36.01
N LYS A 292 -2.51 20.96 36.01
CA LYS A 292 -2.67 19.99 37.11
C LYS A 292 -2.17 20.53 38.45
N LYS A 293 -1.06 21.27 38.47
CA LYS A 293 -0.51 21.86 39.70
C LYS A 293 -1.38 23.01 40.19
N HIS A 294 -1.91 23.83 39.28
CA HIS A 294 -2.85 24.91 39.59
C HIS A 294 -4.15 24.36 40.19
N ILE A 295 -4.79 23.36 39.55
CA ILE A 295 -5.99 22.71 40.08
C ILE A 295 -5.72 22.09 41.46
N LYS A 296 -4.57 21.45 41.66
CA LYS A 296 -4.19 20.91 42.98
C LYS A 296 -4.03 22.00 44.05
N LYS A 297 -3.46 23.15 43.70
CA LYS A 297 -3.35 24.31 44.62
C LYS A 297 -4.75 24.82 45.00
N LEU A 298 -5.62 25.05 44.02
CA LEU A 298 -7.00 25.47 44.26
C LEU A 298 -7.79 24.45 45.09
N GLN A 299 -7.61 23.14 44.85
CA GLN A 299 -8.24 22.09 45.66
C GLN A 299 -7.72 22.06 47.11
N ALA A 300 -6.44 22.37 47.33
CA ALA A 300 -5.88 22.48 48.67
C ALA A 300 -6.39 23.73 49.40
N GLU A 301 -6.61 24.83 48.68
CA GLU A 301 -7.20 26.07 49.20
C GLU A 301 -8.69 25.89 49.50
N ALA A 302 -9.45 25.21 48.63
CA ALA A 302 -10.85 24.86 48.82
C ALA A 302 -11.11 23.92 50.02
N LYS A 303 -10.07 23.20 50.48
CA LYS A 303 -10.12 22.44 51.74
C LYS A 303 -9.96 23.33 52.97
N LYS A 304 -9.33 24.51 52.83
CA LYS A 304 -9.11 25.47 53.91
C LYS A 304 -10.22 26.52 53.99
N ASP A 305 -10.76 26.93 52.86
CA ASP A 305 -11.83 27.93 52.73
C ASP A 305 -13.00 27.38 51.90
N PRO A 306 -14.23 27.30 52.44
CA PRO A 306 -15.42 26.89 51.70
C PRO A 306 -15.74 27.77 50.47
N GLN A 307 -15.39 29.05 50.47
CA GLN A 307 -15.64 29.97 49.35
C GLN A 307 -14.74 29.66 48.14
N ALA A 308 -13.54 29.14 48.36
CA ALA A 308 -12.60 28.72 47.31
C ALA A 308 -13.07 27.47 46.52
N LYS A 309 -14.15 26.79 46.96
CA LYS A 309 -14.78 25.71 46.19
C LYS A 309 -15.36 26.21 44.86
N MET A 310 -15.89 27.44 44.83
CA MET A 310 -16.38 28.04 43.59
C MET A 310 -15.25 28.26 42.59
N ALA A 311 -14.09 28.72 43.04
CA ALA A 311 -12.91 28.91 42.19
C ALA A 311 -12.38 27.58 41.59
N VAL A 312 -12.49 26.47 42.32
CA VAL A 312 -12.15 25.13 41.78
C VAL A 312 -13.12 24.72 40.67
N VAL A 313 -14.42 24.97 40.88
CA VAL A 313 -15.47 24.65 39.90
C VAL A 313 -15.32 25.53 38.66
N GLU A 314 -15.04 26.82 38.83
CA GLU A 314 -14.79 27.76 37.74
C GLU A 314 -13.54 27.40 36.94
N ALA A 315 -12.40 27.11 37.60
CA ALA A 315 -11.18 26.67 36.91
C ALA A 315 -11.35 25.30 36.20
N GLN A 316 -12.25 24.45 36.68
CA GLN A 316 -12.63 23.21 36.00
C GLN A 316 -13.49 23.50 34.76
N HIS A 317 -14.55 24.31 34.88
CA HIS A 317 -15.42 24.66 33.76
C HIS A 317 -14.73 25.51 32.69
N ALA A 318 -13.82 26.41 33.07
CA ALA A 318 -13.04 27.20 32.13
C ALA A 318 -12.31 26.33 31.11
N GLY A 319 -11.86 25.11 31.48
CA GLY A 319 -11.22 24.18 30.55
C GLY A 319 -12.12 23.61 29.44
N GLU A 320 -13.43 23.58 29.65
CA GLU A 320 -14.38 22.89 28.77
C GLU A 320 -14.71 23.69 27.49
N GLU A 321 -14.53 25.02 27.53
CA GLU A 321 -14.93 25.93 26.45
C GLU A 321 -13.77 26.41 25.54
N ILE A 322 -12.51 26.15 25.89
CA ILE A 322 -11.33 26.88 25.34
C ILE A 322 -10.91 26.47 23.91
N ALA A 323 -11.45 25.39 23.35
CA ALA A 323 -11.11 24.95 21.98
C ALA A 323 -11.76 25.85 20.90
N GLY A 324 -11.30 27.10 20.80
CA GLY A 324 -11.79 28.11 19.86
C GLY A 324 -10.76 28.48 18.78
N PRO A 325 -10.93 29.62 18.10
CA PRO A 325 -10.04 30.05 17.01
C PRO A 325 -8.59 30.30 17.44
N GLY A 326 -8.27 30.37 18.74
CA GLY A 326 -6.89 30.38 19.25
C GLY A 326 -6.00 31.51 18.73
N MET A 327 -4.69 31.31 18.84
CA MET A 327 -3.60 32.15 18.37
C MET A 327 -2.64 31.28 17.53
N SER A 328 -2.14 31.86 16.46
CA SER A 328 -1.16 31.23 15.57
C SER A 328 -0.07 32.23 15.25
N SER A 329 1.17 31.74 15.14
CA SER A 329 2.32 32.53 14.70
C SER A 329 2.26 32.92 13.21
N GLY A 330 1.27 32.41 12.47
CA GLY A 330 1.06 32.63 11.03
C GLY A 330 1.42 31.40 10.22
N ASN A 331 0.58 31.03 9.25
CA ASN A 331 0.85 29.91 8.36
C ASN A 331 1.82 30.35 7.25
N PRO A 332 3.06 29.82 7.19
CA PRO A 332 4.02 30.19 6.16
C PRO A 332 3.61 29.73 4.74
N HIS A 333 2.63 28.83 4.64
CA HIS A 333 2.15 28.25 3.38
C HIS A 333 0.84 28.89 2.90
N GLN A 334 0.31 29.88 3.61
CA GLN A 334 -0.92 30.57 3.19
C GLN A 334 -0.61 31.51 2.03
N ILE A 335 -1.26 31.29 0.90
CA ILE A 335 -1.08 32.12 -0.28
C ILE A 335 -1.97 33.38 -0.14
N PRO A 336 -1.49 34.60 -0.42
CA PRO A 336 -2.27 35.84 -0.35
C PRO A 336 -3.53 35.81 -1.23
N GLU A 337 -4.69 36.26 -0.73
CA GLU A 337 -5.97 36.22 -1.46
C GLU A 337 -5.99 37.07 -2.75
N ASP A 338 -5.10 38.06 -2.89
CA ASP A 338 -5.06 39.03 -4.01
C ASP A 338 -4.61 38.44 -5.36
N ILE A 339 -4.24 37.16 -5.43
CA ILE A 339 -3.71 36.55 -6.67
C ILE A 339 -4.84 36.14 -7.64
N HIS A 340 -6.07 35.99 -7.16
CA HIS A 340 -7.22 35.64 -8.00
C HIS A 340 -7.51 36.70 -9.09
N GLU A 341 -7.22 37.97 -8.81
CA GLU A 341 -7.40 39.09 -9.75
C GLU A 341 -6.26 39.17 -10.80
N ALA A 342 -5.06 38.67 -10.46
CA ALA A 342 -3.91 38.64 -11.37
C ALA A 342 -4.00 37.50 -12.41
N VAL A 343 -4.67 36.40 -12.09
CA VAL A 343 -4.84 35.26 -13.02
C VAL A 343 -5.90 35.55 -14.08
N GLU A 344 -6.95 36.32 -13.77
CA GLU A 344 -7.95 36.75 -14.78
C GLU A 344 -7.39 37.74 -15.80
N GLN A 345 -6.36 38.51 -15.45
CA GLN A 345 -5.68 39.39 -16.41
C GLN A 345 -4.72 38.63 -17.35
N ASN A 346 -4.23 37.45 -16.96
CA ASN A 346 -3.27 36.67 -17.76
C ASN A 346 -3.92 35.66 -18.73
N THR A 347 -5.14 35.21 -18.46
CA THR A 347 -5.89 34.31 -19.36
C THR A 347 -6.30 34.97 -20.67
N HIS A 348 -6.44 36.30 -20.70
CA HIS A 348 -6.74 37.03 -21.95
C HIS A 348 -5.53 37.29 -22.87
N ARG A 349 -4.29 37.01 -22.43
CA ARG A 349 -3.08 37.24 -23.25
C ARG A 349 -2.46 35.99 -23.86
N ARG A 350 -2.91 34.79 -23.49
CA ARG A 350 -2.30 33.52 -23.91
C ARG A 350 -3.10 32.77 -24.97
N SER A 351 -3.42 33.44 -26.08
CA SER A 351 -3.78 32.77 -27.33
C SER A 351 -2.93 33.35 -28.45
N LYS A 352 -1.94 32.55 -28.90
CA LYS A 352 -0.96 32.70 -29.99
C LYS A 352 0.50 32.73 -29.53
N SER A 353 1.11 31.55 -29.40
CA SER A 353 2.44 31.26 -29.99
C SER A 353 2.79 29.77 -29.85
N ARG A 354 3.08 29.12 -30.98
CA ARG A 354 3.72 27.79 -31.03
C ARG A 354 5.24 27.93 -30.84
N PHE A 355 5.82 26.96 -30.13
CA PHE A 355 7.24 26.57 -30.03
C PHE A 355 8.31 27.66 -29.80
N ALA A 356 8.90 27.69 -28.60
CA ALA A 356 10.36 27.65 -28.36
C ALA A 356 10.71 27.80 -26.86
N ASN A 357 11.76 27.09 -26.45
CA ASN A 357 12.56 27.19 -25.21
C ASN A 357 12.00 26.60 -23.90
N ILE A 358 12.59 25.46 -23.54
CA ILE A 358 12.59 24.84 -22.22
C ILE A 358 13.56 25.64 -21.32
N ASN A 359 13.01 26.35 -20.34
CA ASN A 359 13.74 26.83 -19.16
C ASN A 359 13.15 26.14 -17.91
N PRO A 360 13.96 25.86 -16.88
CA PRO A 360 13.46 25.30 -15.63
C PRO A 360 12.55 26.33 -14.94
N ILE A 361 11.34 25.90 -14.61
CA ILE A 361 10.33 26.75 -13.96
C ILE A 361 10.76 27.02 -12.51
N PRO A 362 10.73 28.27 -12.03
CA PRO A 362 10.98 28.57 -10.63
C PRO A 362 9.82 28.05 -9.77
N VAL A 363 10.17 27.44 -8.64
CA VAL A 363 9.25 26.90 -7.63
C VAL A 363 8.47 28.06 -6.99
N VAL A 364 7.20 28.27 -7.41
CA VAL A 364 6.23 29.10 -6.68
C VAL A 364 4.83 28.48 -6.81
N GLY A 365 4.11 28.43 -5.69
CA GLY A 365 2.91 27.60 -5.40
C GLY A 365 1.59 28.03 -6.03
N ASP A 366 1.58 28.64 -7.22
CA ASP A 366 0.42 29.40 -7.72
C ASP A 366 -0.74 28.55 -8.27
N GLY A 367 -0.50 27.29 -8.63
CA GLY A 367 -1.52 26.41 -9.21
C GLY A 367 -2.47 25.75 -8.20
N LEU A 368 -2.18 25.82 -6.90
CA LEU A 368 -2.88 25.01 -5.88
C LEU A 368 -4.09 25.71 -5.27
N GLN A 369 -4.16 27.05 -5.30
CA GLN A 369 -5.16 27.79 -4.53
C GLN A 369 -6.52 27.91 -5.23
N LYS A 370 -6.56 27.85 -6.56
CA LYS A 370 -7.83 27.77 -7.31
C LYS A 370 -8.59 26.46 -7.04
N LEU A 371 -7.86 25.42 -6.68
CA LEU A 371 -8.41 24.14 -6.22
C LEU A 371 -9.12 24.27 -4.86
N GLN A 372 -8.68 25.22 -4.03
CA GLN A 372 -9.17 25.42 -2.66
C GLN A 372 -10.59 26.01 -2.61
N ARG A 373 -11.08 26.68 -3.67
CA ARG A 373 -12.45 27.26 -3.65
C ARG A 373 -13.53 26.34 -4.20
N GLY A 374 -13.23 25.45 -5.15
CA GLY A 374 -14.23 24.56 -5.76
C GLY A 374 -14.64 23.34 -4.92
N ILE A 375 -13.85 22.99 -3.90
CA ILE A 375 -14.06 21.82 -3.03
C ILE A 375 -14.76 22.20 -1.71
N PHE A 376 -14.81 23.50 -1.36
CA PHE A 376 -15.19 23.96 -0.02
C PHE A 376 -16.69 23.92 0.28
N ASP A 377 -17.58 23.92 -0.72
CA ASP A 377 -19.04 23.98 -0.50
C ASP A 377 -19.69 22.63 -0.17
N GLY A 378 -19.07 21.49 -0.51
CA GLY A 378 -19.66 20.17 -0.24
C GLY A 378 -19.40 19.60 1.16
N VAL A 379 -18.26 19.95 1.78
CA VAL A 379 -17.72 19.18 2.93
C VAL A 379 -17.93 19.89 4.27
N THR A 380 -18.20 21.20 4.28
CA THR A 380 -18.53 21.96 5.50
C THR A 380 -19.96 21.67 5.97
N SER A 381 -20.89 21.39 5.05
CA SER A 381 -22.28 21.01 5.37
C SER A 381 -22.40 19.68 6.14
N GLY A 382 -21.42 18.78 6.05
CA GLY A 382 -21.46 17.47 6.69
C GLY A 382 -21.19 17.48 8.20
N PHE A 383 -20.46 18.49 8.69
CA PHE A 383 -20.14 18.63 10.12
C PHE A 383 -21.24 19.33 10.92
N ASP A 384 -22.03 20.21 10.30
CA ASP A 384 -23.14 20.91 10.98
C ASP A 384 -24.45 20.09 11.04
N LYS A 385 -24.59 19.03 10.23
CA LYS A 385 -25.82 18.21 10.15
C LYS A 385 -25.90 16.99 11.07
N ILE A 386 -24.88 16.68 11.87
CA ILE A 386 -24.89 15.54 12.82
C ILE A 386 -25.01 16.04 14.27
N ARG A 387 -26.13 16.74 14.54
CA ARG A 387 -26.64 16.95 15.92
C ARG A 387 -27.96 16.20 16.17
N GLY A 388 -28.52 15.53 15.17
CA GLY A 388 -29.78 14.79 15.29
C GLY A 388 -29.58 13.29 15.36
N GLY A 389 -29.30 12.75 16.55
CA GLY A 389 -29.43 11.31 16.80
C GLY A 389 -28.47 10.76 17.85
N VAL A 390 -29.05 10.29 18.97
CA VAL A 390 -28.44 9.64 20.14
C VAL A 390 -27.98 10.61 21.23
N GLU A 391 -28.97 11.11 21.97
CA GLU A 391 -28.83 11.50 23.38
C GLU A 391 -28.64 10.24 24.23
N ASP A 392 -27.53 10.16 24.97
CA ASP A 392 -27.58 9.90 26.41
C ASP A 392 -26.18 10.12 27.02
N VAL A 393 -26.18 10.80 28.17
CA VAL A 393 -25.03 11.23 29.01
C VAL A 393 -24.40 12.57 28.60
N LEU A 394 -25.03 13.68 29.02
CA LEU A 394 -24.45 14.87 29.70
C LEU A 394 -25.56 15.93 29.93
N PRO A 395 -25.53 16.75 31.02
CA PRO A 395 -26.64 17.62 31.40
C PRO A 395 -26.71 18.93 30.58
N LYS A 396 -27.94 19.40 30.34
CA LYS A 396 -28.28 20.65 29.62
C LYS A 396 -27.75 21.90 30.35
N PRO A 397 -27.19 22.89 29.64
CA PRO A 397 -27.31 24.28 30.04
C PRO A 397 -28.47 24.94 29.28
N ALA A 398 -29.39 25.53 30.04
CA ALA A 398 -30.33 26.53 29.55
C ALA A 398 -29.57 27.83 29.31
N TYR A 399 -29.83 28.53 28.20
CA TYR A 399 -30.02 29.99 28.12
C TYR A 399 -30.39 30.36 26.68
N GLY A 400 -31.51 31.07 26.53
CA GLY A 400 -31.91 31.71 25.28
C GLY A 400 -31.27 33.08 25.17
N TYR A 401 -30.86 33.45 23.95
CA TYR A 401 -30.51 34.81 23.61
C TYR A 401 -31.01 35.08 22.18
N GLN A 402 -32.00 35.96 22.08
CA GLN A 402 -32.48 36.57 20.84
C GLN A 402 -31.64 37.83 20.58
N PRO A 403 -31.15 38.07 19.35
CA PRO A 403 -30.72 39.41 18.97
C PRO A 403 -31.95 40.19 18.48
N GLU A 404 -32.26 41.27 19.19
CA GLU A 404 -33.18 42.32 18.73
C GLU A 404 -32.51 43.20 17.67
N ASP A 405 -33.36 43.70 16.77
CA ASP A 405 -33.07 44.67 15.72
C ASP A 405 -32.61 46.02 16.29
N ALA A 406 -31.61 46.64 15.65
CA ALA A 406 -31.31 48.05 15.85
C ALA A 406 -30.75 48.67 14.56
N ASP A 407 -31.59 49.48 13.91
CA ASP A 407 -31.22 50.53 12.96
C ASP A 407 -30.47 51.67 13.69
N ASP A 408 -29.37 52.18 13.12
CA ASP A 408 -29.26 53.61 12.77
C ASP A 408 -27.92 54.03 12.10
N HIS A 409 -28.09 54.97 11.18
CA HIS A 409 -27.24 55.84 10.35
C HIS A 409 -25.77 56.19 10.76
N TYR A 410 -24.82 56.23 9.79
CA TYR A 410 -24.28 57.47 9.14
C TYR A 410 -23.12 57.22 8.13
N ARG A 411 -23.41 57.48 6.84
CA ARG A 411 -22.70 58.31 5.82
C ARG A 411 -21.16 58.30 5.67
N ALA A 412 -20.70 57.96 4.45
CA ALA A 412 -19.46 58.47 3.83
C ALA A 412 -19.78 59.23 2.52
N PRO A 413 -19.02 60.29 2.14
CA PRO A 413 -19.42 61.26 1.13
C PRO A 413 -19.00 60.91 -0.31
N ALA A 414 -19.78 61.45 -1.24
CA ALA A 414 -19.59 61.40 -2.68
C ALA A 414 -18.51 62.38 -3.19
N GLY A 415 -17.88 62.02 -4.31
CA GLY A 415 -17.06 62.90 -5.14
C GLY A 415 -17.24 62.57 -6.63
N GLN A 416 -17.94 63.46 -7.33
CA GLN A 416 -18.39 63.38 -8.73
C GLN A 416 -17.25 63.47 -9.77
N ARG A 417 -17.46 62.88 -10.96
CA ARG A 417 -17.78 63.63 -12.21
C ARG A 417 -18.09 62.70 -13.40
N ARG A 418 -19.24 62.98 -14.03
CA ARG A 418 -19.80 62.51 -15.33
C ARG A 418 -18.98 63.14 -16.51
N PRO A 419 -19.27 62.98 -17.85
CA PRO A 419 -20.52 62.50 -18.47
C PRO A 419 -20.48 61.79 -19.87
N SER A 420 -21.41 60.85 -20.08
CA SER A 420 -22.50 60.81 -21.08
C SER A 420 -22.33 60.89 -22.62
N LEU A 421 -23.21 60.12 -23.29
CA LEU A 421 -23.85 60.29 -24.62
C LEU A 421 -22.96 59.89 -25.83
N ASN A 422 -23.42 59.26 -26.93
CA ASN A 422 -24.77 59.11 -27.49
C ASN A 422 -24.80 58.06 -28.65
N GLU A 423 -26.02 57.70 -29.05
CA GLU A 423 -26.47 57.36 -30.43
C GLU A 423 -26.20 56.00 -31.12
N ARG A 424 -27.30 55.23 -31.17
CA ARG A 424 -27.99 54.64 -32.35
C ARG A 424 -27.18 54.29 -33.62
N GLY A 425 -27.40 53.05 -34.07
CA GLY A 425 -28.08 52.82 -35.36
C GLY A 425 -27.39 51.93 -36.41
N SER A 426 -28.08 50.83 -36.74
CA SER A 426 -28.33 50.33 -38.12
C SER A 426 -27.25 49.55 -38.91
N SER A 427 -27.64 48.30 -39.21
CA SER A 427 -27.66 47.63 -40.53
C SER A 427 -26.39 47.21 -41.29
N ARG A 428 -26.35 45.88 -41.51
CA ARG A 428 -26.23 45.14 -42.80
C ARG A 428 -24.95 45.26 -43.66
N SER A 429 -24.37 44.06 -43.88
CA SER A 429 -24.09 43.41 -45.18
C SER A 429 -23.13 44.07 -46.18
N ALA A 430 -22.03 43.39 -46.53
CA ALA A 430 -21.92 42.64 -47.80
C ALA A 430 -20.47 42.24 -48.16
N LYS A 431 -20.31 40.93 -48.40
CA LYS A 431 -19.64 40.22 -49.53
C LYS A 431 -18.49 40.89 -50.30
N ARG A 432 -17.42 40.09 -50.49
CA ARG A 432 -16.77 39.70 -51.78
C ARG A 432 -15.65 38.69 -51.41
N GLY A 433 -15.42 37.53 -52.01
CA GLY A 433 -15.97 36.88 -53.20
C GLY A 433 -14.83 36.37 -54.10
N SER A 434 -14.87 35.05 -54.43
CA SER A 434 -14.30 34.40 -55.63
C SER A 434 -12.80 34.03 -55.64
N THR A 435 -12.29 32.94 -56.26
CA THR A 435 -12.80 31.68 -56.85
C THR A 435 -11.59 30.82 -57.26
N LEU A 436 -11.70 29.49 -57.08
CA LEU A 436 -11.35 28.38 -58.00
C LEU A 436 -10.28 28.53 -59.10
N LEU A 437 -9.33 27.57 -59.17
CA LEU A 437 -9.16 26.52 -60.22
C LEU A 437 -7.74 25.92 -60.25
N GLY A 438 -7.64 24.63 -60.61
CA GLY A 438 -6.59 24.17 -61.53
C GLY A 438 -5.51 23.24 -60.97
N ARG A 439 -5.21 22.18 -61.72
CA ARG A 439 -4.38 21.01 -61.44
C ARG A 439 -3.33 20.87 -62.57
N GLU A 440 -2.21 20.23 -62.25
CA GLU A 440 -1.21 19.52 -63.09
C GLU A 440 -0.22 20.26 -64.03
N GLU A 441 1.06 19.91 -63.82
CA GLU A 441 2.14 19.44 -64.73
C GLU A 441 2.65 20.25 -65.95
N VAL A 442 3.97 20.06 -66.17
CA VAL A 442 4.77 20.00 -67.43
C VAL A 442 5.99 20.95 -67.49
N ASP A 443 7.16 20.29 -67.48
CA ASP A 443 8.45 20.42 -68.20
C ASP A 443 9.11 21.75 -68.63
N ASP A 444 10.41 21.75 -68.35
CA ASP A 444 11.60 22.04 -69.18
C ASP A 444 11.65 23.26 -70.11
N ASN A 445 12.70 24.07 -69.94
CA ASN A 445 13.63 24.32 -71.05
C ASN A 445 15.02 24.86 -70.65
N GLU A 446 15.99 24.55 -71.52
CA GLU A 446 17.44 24.53 -71.36
C GLU A 446 18.20 25.87 -71.47
N GLY A 447 19.35 25.94 -70.76
CA GLY A 447 20.67 26.36 -71.30
C GLY A 447 21.14 27.83 -71.14
N PRO A 448 22.42 28.15 -71.41
CA PRO A 448 23.65 27.56 -70.83
C PRO A 448 24.74 28.63 -70.47
N SER A 449 25.69 28.35 -69.55
CA SER A 449 27.07 28.92 -69.62
C SER A 449 28.11 28.18 -68.75
N ARG A 450 29.38 28.35 -69.11
CA ARG A 450 30.57 27.50 -68.91
C ARG A 450 31.46 27.81 -67.68
N LYS A 451 32.12 26.75 -67.19
CA LYS A 451 33.52 26.60 -66.68
C LYS A 451 33.92 27.27 -65.33
N ARG A 452 34.86 26.75 -64.51
CA ARG A 452 35.51 25.44 -64.25
C ARG A 452 36.53 25.67 -63.11
N ASN A 453 36.68 24.73 -62.18
CA ASN A 453 37.93 24.11 -61.66
C ASN A 453 37.68 23.60 -60.21
N THR A 454 37.38 22.32 -59.96
CA THR A 454 38.22 21.08 -59.93
C THR A 454 39.19 20.97 -58.74
N LEU A 455 38.94 19.96 -57.89
CA LEU A 455 39.75 18.76 -57.59
C LEU A 455 38.94 17.90 -56.58
N LYS A 456 38.21 16.85 -57.00
CA LYS A 456 38.54 15.39 -56.95
C LYS A 456 39.37 14.98 -55.72
N GLY A 457 38.99 14.05 -54.82
CA GLY A 457 37.89 13.08 -54.77
C GLY A 457 38.43 11.65 -54.69
N GLU A 458 38.15 10.95 -53.59
CA GLU A 458 38.19 9.48 -53.51
C GLU A 458 36.94 9.02 -52.75
N GLU A 459 36.20 8.08 -53.35
CA GLU A 459 35.88 6.78 -52.76
C GLU A 459 34.94 6.01 -53.70
N GLY A 460 35.35 4.79 -54.03
CA GLY A 460 34.51 3.80 -54.67
C GLY A 460 34.94 2.44 -54.13
N ALA A 461 34.07 1.81 -53.35
CA ALA A 461 34.28 0.45 -52.86
C ALA A 461 33.16 -0.46 -53.37
N SER A 462 33.56 -1.48 -54.13
CA SER A 462 32.77 -2.65 -54.46
C SER A 462 33.52 -3.89 -53.96
N THR A 463 32.86 -4.58 -53.03
CA THR A 463 32.70 -6.03 -52.87
C THR A 463 33.91 -7.00 -52.87
N THR A 464 33.79 -7.92 -51.91
CA THR A 464 33.97 -9.39 -51.95
C THR A 464 35.27 -10.06 -51.43
N ARG A 465 35.07 -10.80 -50.31
CA ARG A 465 35.36 -12.24 -50.05
C ARG A 465 36.80 -12.76 -49.84
N THR A 466 37.07 -13.17 -48.58
CA THR A 466 37.65 -14.46 -48.03
C THR A 466 38.98 -15.03 -48.59
N PRO A 467 39.70 -15.98 -47.92
CA PRO A 467 39.82 -16.40 -46.50
C PRO A 467 41.29 -16.69 -46.01
N LEU A 468 41.46 -17.04 -44.71
CA LEU A 468 42.47 -17.86 -43.96
C LEU A 468 43.70 -18.48 -44.71
N PRO A 469 44.88 -18.77 -44.07
CA PRO A 469 44.99 -19.65 -42.88
C PRO A 469 46.20 -19.50 -41.88
N LEU A 470 45.99 -20.04 -40.66
CA LEU A 470 46.78 -20.99 -39.84
C LEU A 470 48.33 -20.91 -39.69
N SER A 471 48.81 -20.93 -38.43
CA SER A 471 49.84 -21.88 -37.88
C SER A 471 50.27 -21.45 -36.46
N THR A 472 49.86 -22.11 -35.36
CA THR A 472 50.35 -23.32 -34.64
C THR A 472 51.40 -23.08 -33.53
N GLN A 473 51.05 -23.63 -32.33
CA GLN A 473 51.89 -24.32 -31.31
C GLN A 473 52.91 -23.47 -30.51
N GLU A 474 53.07 -23.60 -29.19
CA GLU A 474 53.17 -24.75 -28.26
C GLU A 474 52.88 -24.25 -26.81
N GLU A 475 52.02 -24.93 -26.02
CA GLU A 475 52.31 -25.87 -24.89
C GLU A 475 52.70 -25.23 -23.52
N VAL A 476 51.82 -25.35 -22.49
CA VAL A 476 51.93 -26.21 -21.26
C VAL A 476 52.44 -25.34 -20.07
N ASP A 477 51.84 -25.19 -18.88
CA ASP A 477 51.15 -26.08 -17.92
C ASP A 477 50.22 -25.27 -16.96
N GLU A 478 49.19 -25.92 -16.42
CA GLU A 478 48.43 -25.54 -15.19
C GLU A 478 49.09 -26.24 -13.95
N PRO A 479 48.68 -26.06 -12.66
CA PRO A 479 47.73 -25.12 -12.04
C PRO A 479 48.25 -24.48 -10.71
N SER A 480 47.42 -23.64 -10.08
CA SER A 480 47.12 -23.62 -8.62
C SER A 480 47.15 -22.25 -7.89
N LYS A 481 45.98 -21.96 -7.32
CA LYS A 481 45.66 -21.50 -5.94
C LYS A 481 46.27 -20.18 -5.41
N LEU A 482 45.33 -19.27 -5.11
CA LEU A 482 45.28 -18.36 -3.94
C LEU A 482 46.42 -17.34 -3.77
N ALA A 483 46.16 -16.10 -4.20
CA ALA A 483 46.63 -14.91 -3.48
C ALA A 483 45.80 -13.67 -3.88
N PHE A 484 44.56 -13.64 -3.37
CA PHE A 484 43.84 -12.40 -3.17
C PHE A 484 44.65 -11.54 -2.19
N TRP A 485 44.75 -10.24 -2.48
CA TRP A 485 45.48 -9.19 -1.76
C TRP A 485 46.96 -8.97 -2.13
N LYS A 486 47.19 -8.08 -3.11
CA LYS A 486 48.19 -7.01 -2.94
C LYS A 486 47.91 -5.84 -3.89
N ARG A 487 47.76 -4.67 -3.29
CA ARG A 487 47.58 -3.37 -3.93
C ARG A 487 48.96 -2.72 -4.02
N SER A 488 49.42 -2.40 -5.22
CA SER A 488 50.60 -1.56 -5.46
C SER A 488 50.20 -0.25 -6.14
N HIS A 489 50.80 0.83 -5.64
CA HIS A 489 50.76 2.18 -6.20
C HIS A 489 51.84 2.35 -7.27
N ALA A 490 51.75 3.48 -8.01
CA ALA A 490 52.70 4.07 -8.97
C ALA A 490 52.50 3.63 -10.43
N THR A 491 52.65 4.43 -11.50
CA THR A 491 52.97 5.86 -11.75
C THR A 491 52.87 6.10 -13.28
N HIS A 492 52.54 7.33 -13.68
CA HIS A 492 52.94 8.11 -14.88
C HIS A 492 53.10 7.54 -16.31
N GLY A 493 52.69 8.39 -17.24
CA GLY A 493 53.05 8.46 -18.67
C GLY A 493 51.81 8.69 -19.54
N GLU A 494 51.69 9.64 -20.45
CA GLU A 494 52.36 10.91 -20.77
C GLU A 494 51.39 11.64 -21.72
N GLU A 495 51.65 12.92 -21.95
CA GLU A 495 50.81 13.96 -22.58
C GLU A 495 50.73 13.80 -24.12
N ASP A 496 49.71 14.37 -24.80
CA ASP A 496 49.86 15.70 -25.41
C ASP A 496 48.68 16.22 -26.28
N GLU A 497 48.61 17.56 -26.28
CA GLU A 497 48.11 18.51 -27.29
C GLU A 497 46.61 18.88 -27.43
N THR A 498 46.35 20.11 -26.98
CA THR A 498 45.24 21.03 -27.36
C THR A 498 45.41 21.64 -28.76
N PRO A 499 44.40 22.35 -29.33
CA PRO A 499 44.49 23.82 -29.26
C PRO A 499 43.15 24.61 -29.08
N LEU A 500 43.22 25.61 -28.19
CA LEU A 500 42.81 27.03 -28.22
C LEU A 500 41.45 27.59 -28.73
N SER A 501 40.91 28.49 -27.88
CA SER A 501 40.10 29.74 -28.11
C SER A 501 38.58 29.58 -28.34
N SER A 502 37.65 30.33 -27.72
CA SER A 502 37.64 31.73 -27.24
C SER A 502 36.56 32.03 -26.16
N ALA A 503 36.93 32.88 -25.20
CA ALA A 503 36.21 33.91 -24.42
C ALA A 503 34.68 33.84 -24.10
N SER A 504 34.35 34.17 -22.83
CA SER A 504 33.11 34.84 -22.41
C SER A 504 33.35 35.77 -21.21
N PRO A 505 32.57 36.86 -21.06
CA PRO A 505 33.06 38.12 -20.49
C PRO A 505 32.86 38.26 -18.99
N THR A 506 33.76 39.07 -18.43
CA THR A 506 33.83 39.62 -17.07
C THR A 506 32.84 40.77 -16.86
N THR A 507 32.28 40.88 -15.64
CA THR A 507 31.81 42.14 -15.04
C THR A 507 32.09 42.16 -13.53
N PRO A 508 32.18 43.35 -12.89
CA PRO A 508 33.35 43.68 -12.08
C PRO A 508 33.12 43.67 -10.56
N ARG A 509 34.28 43.63 -9.90
CA ARG A 509 34.61 43.79 -8.48
C ARG A 509 34.16 45.15 -7.93
N ALA A 510 33.66 45.15 -6.68
CA ALA A 510 33.69 46.28 -5.75
C ALA A 510 34.35 45.82 -4.44
N SER A 511 35.07 46.74 -3.80
CA SER A 511 36.13 46.50 -2.82
C SER A 511 35.85 47.13 -1.45
N THR A 512 36.58 46.63 -0.43
CA THR A 512 36.87 47.19 0.92
C THR A 512 35.72 47.12 1.94
N VAL A 513 35.91 46.73 3.21
CA VAL A 513 36.85 47.25 4.23
C VAL A 513 37.21 46.16 5.27
N ASP A 514 38.41 46.30 5.86
CA ASP A 514 39.02 45.55 6.96
C ASP A 514 38.22 45.47 8.28
N GLU A 515 38.35 44.39 9.05
CA GLU A 515 38.83 44.47 10.44
C GLU A 515 39.28 43.11 11.04
N LYS A 516 40.20 43.23 11.99
CA LYS A 516 41.17 42.24 12.51
C LYS A 516 40.60 41.29 13.57
N ALA A 517 41.18 40.10 13.69
CA ALA A 517 41.51 39.50 14.99
C ALA A 517 42.57 38.40 14.88
N ASP A 518 43.52 38.44 15.81
CA ASP A 518 44.80 37.75 15.86
C ASP A 518 44.74 36.25 16.20
N VAL A 519 45.56 35.50 15.45
CA VAL A 519 46.63 34.59 15.89
C VAL A 519 46.54 34.02 17.32
N PHE A 520 46.31 32.70 17.40
CA PHE A 520 46.97 31.85 18.40
C PHE A 520 47.59 30.65 17.71
N GLN A 521 48.91 30.52 17.83
CA GLN A 521 49.76 29.55 17.14
C GLN A 521 50.34 28.55 18.15
N LYS A 522 50.15 27.24 17.87
CA LYS A 522 51.16 26.15 17.93
C LYS A 522 50.45 24.81 17.73
N SER A 523 50.67 24.15 16.58
CA SER A 523 51.81 23.26 16.27
C SER A 523 51.52 21.81 16.68
N GLY A 524 51.22 20.99 15.66
CA GLY A 524 51.18 19.53 15.74
C GLY A 524 50.88 18.95 14.36
N LYS A 525 51.92 18.69 13.57
CA LYS A 525 51.84 17.96 12.29
C LYS A 525 51.46 16.50 12.55
N GLU A 526 50.53 15.94 11.77
CA GLU A 526 50.80 14.77 10.92
C GLU A 526 49.60 14.35 10.04
N GLY A 527 49.93 14.10 8.78
CA GLY A 527 49.21 13.48 7.66
C GLY A 527 47.72 13.12 7.78
N LYS A 528 46.86 13.87 7.07
CA LYS A 528 45.57 13.36 6.57
C LYS A 528 45.48 13.51 5.06
N LYS A 529 45.36 12.36 4.39
CA LYS A 529 44.93 12.20 2.99
C LYS A 529 43.71 13.08 2.71
N GLY A 530 43.76 13.81 1.59
CA GLY A 530 42.75 14.78 1.18
C GLY A 530 41.33 14.23 1.22
N LYS A 531 40.58 14.62 2.25
CA LYS A 531 39.14 14.82 2.13
C LYS A 531 38.97 16.14 1.39
N LYS A 532 38.29 16.14 0.25
CA LYS A 532 37.68 17.37 -0.28
C LYS A 532 36.80 17.92 0.86
N GLU A 533 37.25 18.98 1.53
CA GLU A 533 36.39 19.73 2.44
C GLU A 533 35.24 20.28 1.59
N LYS A 534 34.02 19.75 1.80
CA LYS A 534 32.81 20.37 1.26
C LYS A 534 32.86 21.84 1.74
N GLN A 535 32.85 22.79 0.81
CA GLN A 535 32.67 24.21 1.11
C GLN A 535 31.47 24.32 2.07
N LYS A 536 31.69 24.82 3.29
CA LYS A 536 30.59 25.01 4.24
C LYS A 536 29.64 26.02 3.63
N THR A 537 28.47 25.57 3.21
CA THR A 537 27.40 26.46 2.77
C THR A 537 27.03 27.34 3.96
N GLU A 538 27.24 28.65 3.84
CA GLU A 538 26.85 29.58 4.89
C GLU A 538 25.32 29.73 4.85
N TYR A 539 24.65 29.40 5.95
CA TYR A 539 23.19 29.53 6.10
C TYR A 539 22.87 30.88 6.73
N SER A 540 21.70 31.45 6.40
CA SER A 540 21.22 32.66 7.07
C SER A 540 20.99 32.39 8.57
N LYS A 541 21.07 33.43 9.39
CA LYS A 541 20.79 33.31 10.82
C LYS A 541 19.34 32.84 11.01
N ALA A 542 19.19 31.70 11.66
CA ALA A 542 17.88 31.04 11.78
C ALA A 542 16.98 31.61 12.88
N TYR A 543 17.59 32.24 13.90
CA TYR A 543 16.90 32.80 15.06
C TYR A 543 17.65 34.05 15.56
N ASN A 544 16.96 34.90 16.32
CA ASN A 544 17.52 36.11 16.89
C ASN A 544 18.31 35.76 18.17
N GLU A 545 19.65 35.79 18.10
CA GLU A 545 20.51 35.54 19.27
C GLU A 545 20.34 36.58 20.39
N GLU A 546 19.87 37.77 20.05
CA GLU A 546 19.56 38.85 21.00
C GLU A 546 18.28 38.56 21.81
N GLU A 547 17.35 37.80 21.23
CA GLU A 547 16.08 37.35 21.81
C GLU A 547 16.15 35.88 22.25
N SER A 548 17.32 35.43 22.70
CA SER A 548 17.47 34.12 23.34
C SER A 548 16.54 33.99 24.55
N ASP A 549 16.00 32.79 24.82
CA ASP A 549 15.03 32.54 25.89
C ASP A 549 15.46 33.08 27.28
N ASP A 550 16.76 33.20 27.53
CA ASP A 550 17.34 33.74 28.77
C ASP A 550 17.14 35.27 28.93
N LYS A 551 16.80 36.00 27.85
CA LYS A 551 16.69 37.47 27.80
C LYS A 551 15.25 37.99 27.65
N LEU A 552 14.27 37.13 27.39
CA LEU A 552 12.86 37.49 27.12
C LEU A 552 12.00 37.81 28.36
N GLY A 553 12.61 37.99 29.53
CA GLY A 553 11.89 38.10 30.81
C GLY A 553 11.32 36.76 31.30
N GLU A 554 10.75 36.75 32.51
CA GLU A 554 10.26 35.51 33.12
C GLU A 554 9.00 34.97 32.43
N PRO A 555 8.98 33.68 32.01
CA PRO A 555 7.82 33.07 31.36
C PRO A 555 6.65 32.87 32.31
N VAL A 556 5.44 32.94 31.77
CA VAL A 556 4.18 32.82 32.53
C VAL A 556 4.10 31.48 33.29
N TRP A 557 4.69 30.42 32.74
CA TRP A 557 4.70 29.11 33.41
C TRP A 557 5.48 29.08 34.73
N LYS A 558 6.46 29.98 34.96
CA LYS A 558 7.24 30.04 36.21
C LYS A 558 6.38 30.41 37.42
N ASN A 559 5.23 31.06 37.20
CA ASN A 559 4.25 31.34 38.27
C ASN A 559 3.68 30.06 38.88
N TYR A 560 3.70 28.95 38.13
CA TYR A 560 3.07 27.69 38.53
C TYR A 560 4.10 26.57 38.75
N LEU A 561 5.12 26.48 37.91
CA LEU A 561 6.10 25.39 37.86
C LEU A 561 7.50 25.85 38.26
N THR A 562 8.33 24.88 38.69
CA THR A 562 9.76 25.10 38.93
C THR A 562 10.59 24.56 37.78
N ASP A 563 11.83 25.01 37.61
CA ASP A 563 12.72 24.53 36.54
C ASP A 563 12.94 23.00 36.58
N LYS A 564 12.78 22.36 37.74
CA LYS A 564 12.87 20.90 37.90
C LYS A 564 11.69 20.15 37.27
N ASP A 565 10.54 20.81 37.12
CA ASP A 565 9.32 20.21 36.56
C ASP A 565 9.38 20.12 35.01
N ARG A 566 10.33 20.85 34.40
CA ARG A 566 10.52 20.94 32.95
C ARG A 566 11.15 19.67 32.39
N GLU A 567 10.72 19.31 31.19
CA GLU A 567 11.25 18.13 30.52
C GLU A 567 12.67 18.39 30.04
N THR A 568 13.53 17.42 30.27
CA THR A 568 14.94 17.50 29.90
C THR A 568 15.30 16.25 29.13
N MET A 569 16.08 16.43 28.07
CA MET A 569 16.60 15.33 27.27
C MET A 569 18.12 15.32 27.33
N ARG A 570 18.71 14.21 26.91
CA ARG A 570 20.16 14.07 26.82
C ARG A 570 20.57 13.99 25.36
N LEU A 571 21.62 14.73 25.03
CA LEU A 571 22.20 14.67 23.70
C LEU A 571 23.03 13.39 23.52
N PRO A 572 23.04 12.83 22.30
CA PRO A 572 23.89 11.70 21.99
C PRO A 572 25.37 12.05 22.21
N ILE A 573 26.15 11.04 22.59
CA ILE A 573 27.57 11.19 22.88
C ILE A 573 28.29 11.54 21.57
N PHE A 574 29.26 12.45 21.64
CA PHE A 574 30.06 12.92 20.48
C PHE A 574 29.27 13.61 19.36
N GLY A 575 28.00 13.98 19.58
CA GLY A 575 27.18 14.63 18.54
C GLY A 575 26.85 13.72 17.36
N LEU A 576 26.97 12.39 17.53
CA LEU A 576 26.63 11.41 16.51
C LEU A 576 25.11 11.21 16.49
N THR A 577 24.45 11.81 15.53
CA THR A 577 22.97 11.78 15.35
C THR A 577 22.40 10.36 15.18
N TRP A 578 23.20 9.41 14.70
CA TRP A 578 22.76 8.01 14.52
C TRP A 578 22.71 7.19 15.83
N MET A 579 23.34 7.66 16.91
CA MET A 579 23.39 6.92 18.18
C MET A 579 22.22 7.33 19.09
N PRO A 580 21.48 6.39 19.70
CA PRO A 580 20.44 6.75 20.66
C PRO A 580 21.05 7.39 21.91
N SER A 581 20.35 8.36 22.50
CA SER A 581 20.75 8.94 23.79
C SER A 581 20.69 7.86 24.88
N LEU A 582 21.84 7.45 25.41
CA LEU A 582 21.89 6.45 26.46
C LEU A 582 21.27 7.00 27.75
N PRO A 583 20.46 6.21 28.48
CA PRO A 583 19.98 6.61 29.79
C PRO A 583 21.21 6.86 30.68
N LEU A 584 21.27 8.04 31.32
CA LEU A 584 22.30 8.49 32.27
C LEU A 584 23.60 9.09 31.67
N ILE A 585 23.90 8.92 30.38
CA ILE A 585 25.15 9.42 29.75
C ILE A 585 24.84 10.49 28.70
N GLY A 586 25.59 11.60 28.69
CA GLY A 586 25.41 12.72 27.75
C GLY A 586 24.95 14.03 28.41
N LYS A 587 25.13 15.17 27.73
CA LYS A 587 24.77 16.51 28.25
C LYS A 587 23.25 16.60 28.43
N LYS A 588 22.81 16.90 29.65
CA LYS A 588 21.40 17.16 29.97
C LYS A 588 21.06 18.58 29.49
N VAL A 589 20.10 18.69 28.59
CA VAL A 589 19.62 19.96 28.04
C VAL A 589 18.12 20.08 28.24
N ASP A 590 17.64 21.32 28.28
CA ASP A 590 16.21 21.59 28.26
C ASP A 590 15.63 21.19 26.90
N THR A 591 14.58 20.39 26.93
CA THR A 591 13.97 19.85 25.72
C THR A 591 13.37 20.94 24.83
N ILE A 592 12.65 21.89 25.41
CA ILE A 592 11.92 22.92 24.66
C ILE A 592 12.92 23.88 24.01
N TYR A 593 13.87 24.41 24.78
CA TYR A 593 14.85 25.37 24.26
C TYR A 593 15.75 24.74 23.19
N TYR A 594 16.20 23.51 23.39
CA TYR A 594 17.00 22.82 22.39
C TYR A 594 16.19 22.56 21.11
N CYS A 595 14.98 21.99 21.21
CA CYS A 595 14.18 21.69 20.04
C CYS A 595 13.76 22.94 19.29
N ARG A 596 13.39 24.03 19.99
CA ARG A 596 13.07 25.33 19.37
C ARG A 596 14.24 25.85 18.54
N LYS A 597 15.45 25.81 19.11
CA LYS A 597 16.68 26.22 18.41
C LYS A 597 16.99 25.35 17.19
N GLU A 598 16.99 24.03 17.34
CA GLU A 598 17.33 23.13 16.23
C GLU A 598 16.24 23.07 15.15
N VAL A 599 14.95 23.19 15.50
CA VAL A 599 13.86 23.27 14.50
C VAL A 599 13.96 24.57 13.69
N ALA A 600 14.21 25.73 14.32
CA ALA A 600 14.45 26.98 13.59
C ALA A 600 15.63 26.82 12.61
N ARG A 601 16.74 26.26 13.10
CA ARG A 601 17.93 26.01 12.29
C ARG A 601 17.63 25.10 11.09
N LEU A 602 17.02 23.94 11.34
CA LEU A 602 16.70 22.96 10.31
C LEU A 602 15.71 23.50 9.29
N ASN A 603 14.71 24.30 9.69
CA ASN A 603 13.78 24.93 8.75
C ASN A 603 14.52 25.80 7.72
N VAL A 604 15.43 26.65 8.18
CA VAL A 604 16.23 27.51 7.29
C VAL A 604 17.19 26.68 6.42
N GLU A 605 17.86 25.68 7.00
CA GLU A 605 18.76 24.81 6.24
C GLU A 605 18.00 24.04 5.14
N ILE A 606 16.84 23.47 5.46
CA ILE A 606 16.01 22.69 4.54
C ILE A 606 15.50 23.57 3.42
N GLU A 607 14.98 24.76 3.69
CA GLU A 607 14.47 25.64 2.63
C GLU A 607 15.55 26.11 1.68
N LYS A 608 16.72 26.47 2.22
CA LYS A 608 17.86 26.82 1.38
C LYS A 608 18.29 25.63 0.53
N ASP A 609 18.43 24.45 1.13
CA ASP A 609 18.81 23.23 0.41
C ASP A 609 17.71 22.77 -0.60
N GLN A 610 16.43 23.07 -0.36
CA GLN A 610 15.31 22.85 -1.29
C GLN A 610 15.34 23.82 -2.47
N SER A 611 15.77 25.07 -2.25
CA SER A 611 15.92 26.08 -3.31
C SER A 611 17.08 25.81 -4.26
N GLU A 612 18.10 25.08 -3.79
CA GLU A 612 19.31 24.72 -4.54
C GLU A 612 19.44 23.19 -4.77
N PRO A 613 18.49 22.53 -5.45
CA PRO A 613 18.51 21.07 -5.64
C PRO A 613 19.71 20.60 -6.50
N GLU A 614 20.32 21.51 -7.27
CA GLU A 614 21.45 21.21 -8.14
C GLU A 614 22.74 20.83 -7.39
N LYS A 615 22.86 21.23 -6.13
CA LYS A 615 23.96 20.89 -5.22
C LYS A 615 24.11 19.37 -5.02
N TYR A 616 23.02 18.62 -5.15
CA TYR A 616 23.00 17.18 -4.93
C TYR A 616 23.37 16.39 -6.20
N PRO A 617 24.19 15.34 -6.08
CA PRO A 617 24.64 14.56 -7.24
C PRO A 617 23.50 13.76 -7.88
N LEU A 618 23.61 13.50 -9.18
CA LEU A 618 22.67 12.66 -9.91
C LEU A 618 22.81 11.17 -9.52
N MET A 619 21.69 10.46 -9.41
CA MET A 619 21.63 9.00 -9.30
C MET A 619 21.67 8.35 -10.70
N ASN A 620 21.89 7.03 -10.76
CA ASN A 620 21.86 6.23 -11.98
C ASN A 620 20.43 5.79 -12.38
N SER A 621 19.42 6.63 -12.14
CA SER A 621 18.01 6.29 -12.41
C SER A 621 17.20 7.51 -12.85
N ALA A 622 16.15 7.29 -13.63
CA ALA A 622 15.25 8.32 -14.11
C ALA A 622 13.81 7.80 -14.27
N PHE A 623 12.84 8.68 -14.11
CA PHE A 623 11.45 8.46 -14.49
C PHE A 623 11.21 9.07 -15.87
N ILE A 624 10.59 8.31 -16.76
CA ILE A 624 10.27 8.72 -18.13
C ILE A 624 8.78 8.55 -18.32
N GLN A 625 8.06 9.66 -18.48
CA GLN A 625 6.63 9.67 -18.75
C GLN A 625 6.38 9.79 -20.24
N PHE A 626 5.56 8.89 -20.77
CA PHE A 626 5.11 8.89 -22.16
C PHE A 626 3.74 9.55 -22.29
N ASN A 627 3.39 9.99 -23.50
CA ASN A 627 2.03 10.51 -23.76
C ASN A 627 0.97 9.39 -23.82
N HIS A 628 1.37 8.17 -24.20
CA HIS A 628 0.49 7.01 -24.25
C HIS A 628 0.97 5.89 -23.31
N GLN A 629 0.03 5.19 -22.68
CA GLN A 629 0.33 4.04 -21.80
C GLN A 629 1.03 2.91 -22.57
N VAL A 630 0.60 2.62 -23.80
CA VAL A 630 1.23 1.57 -24.62
C VAL A 630 2.69 1.86 -24.90
N ALA A 631 3.08 3.12 -25.09
CA ALA A 631 4.48 3.49 -25.26
C ALA A 631 5.32 3.10 -24.03
N ALA A 632 4.80 3.31 -22.81
CA ALA A 632 5.45 2.89 -21.57
C ALA A 632 5.65 1.35 -21.50
N HIS A 633 4.63 0.57 -21.88
CA HIS A 633 4.73 -0.90 -21.94
C HIS A 633 5.69 -1.38 -23.03
N MET A 634 5.71 -0.75 -24.20
CA MET A 634 6.66 -1.05 -25.28
C MET A 634 8.09 -0.73 -24.88
N ALA A 635 8.31 0.42 -24.21
CA ALA A 635 9.62 0.85 -23.76
C ALA A 635 10.25 -0.12 -22.74
N CYS A 636 9.42 -0.71 -21.86
CA CYS A 636 9.91 -1.71 -20.89
C CYS A 636 10.24 -3.07 -21.52
N GLN A 637 9.49 -3.49 -22.54
CA GLN A 637 9.72 -4.74 -23.26
C GLN A 637 10.93 -4.64 -24.21
N SER A 638 11.17 -3.48 -24.79
CA SER A 638 12.26 -3.24 -25.72
C SER A 638 13.62 -3.29 -25.02
N LEU A 639 14.70 -3.71 -25.69
CA LEU A 639 16.06 -3.61 -25.15
C LEU A 639 16.58 -2.17 -25.30
N SER A 640 16.87 -1.47 -24.20
CA SER A 640 17.27 -0.04 -24.25
C SER A 640 18.78 0.15 -24.46
N HIS A 641 19.60 -0.82 -24.06
CA HIS A 641 21.05 -0.69 -24.12
C HIS A 641 21.72 -2.01 -24.55
N HIS A 642 22.83 -1.91 -25.28
CA HIS A 642 23.56 -3.06 -25.84
C HIS A 642 24.43 -3.78 -24.79
N VAL A 643 24.91 -3.07 -23.77
CA VAL A 643 25.67 -3.67 -22.64
C VAL A 643 24.70 -4.31 -21.63
N PRO A 644 24.95 -5.55 -21.18
CA PRO A 644 24.11 -6.23 -20.22
C PRO A 644 23.99 -5.45 -18.90
N GLN A 645 22.84 -5.55 -18.24
CA GLN A 645 22.54 -4.95 -16.92
C GLN A 645 22.59 -3.41 -16.87
N GLN A 646 22.72 -2.73 -18.01
CA GLN A 646 22.57 -1.27 -18.12
C GLN A 646 21.15 -0.92 -18.58
N MET A 647 20.61 0.19 -18.05
CA MET A 647 19.21 0.60 -18.26
C MET A 647 18.20 -0.52 -17.91
N CYS A 648 18.56 -1.32 -16.90
CA CYS A 648 17.83 -2.49 -16.43
C CYS A 648 17.95 -2.58 -14.88
N PRO A 649 16.88 -2.93 -14.15
CA PRO A 649 15.52 -3.19 -14.63
C PRO A 649 14.74 -1.92 -14.95
N ARG A 650 13.65 -2.09 -15.71
CA ARG A 650 12.66 -1.04 -15.98
C ARG A 650 11.33 -1.46 -15.35
N HIS A 651 10.69 -0.55 -14.64
CA HIS A 651 9.44 -0.80 -13.92
C HIS A 651 8.33 0.10 -14.47
N ILE A 652 7.14 -0.46 -14.64
CA ILE A 652 5.89 0.23 -15.02
C ILE A 652 4.98 0.23 -13.79
N GLU A 653 3.91 1.03 -13.84
CA GLU A 653 2.87 1.09 -12.79
C GLU A 653 3.48 1.54 -11.45
N VAL A 654 4.52 2.37 -11.50
CA VAL A 654 5.21 2.86 -10.30
C VAL A 654 4.42 4.06 -9.77
N SER A 655 3.71 3.87 -8.65
CA SER A 655 3.12 4.99 -7.93
C SER A 655 4.22 5.85 -7.30
N PRO A 656 4.15 7.19 -7.40
CA PRO A 656 5.14 8.09 -6.80
C PRO A 656 5.30 7.91 -5.28
N ASN A 657 4.22 7.53 -4.59
CA ASN A 657 4.22 7.28 -3.15
C ASN A 657 4.81 5.91 -2.77
N ASP A 658 4.98 5.00 -3.73
CA ASP A 658 5.56 3.65 -3.52
C ASP A 658 7.08 3.61 -3.80
N VAL A 659 7.67 4.72 -4.25
CA VAL A 659 9.09 4.80 -4.62
C VAL A 659 9.99 4.82 -3.37
N ILE A 660 10.99 3.94 -3.35
CA ILE A 660 12.01 3.88 -2.31
C ILE A 660 13.29 4.55 -2.82
N TRP A 661 13.38 5.86 -2.57
CA TRP A 661 14.47 6.71 -3.06
C TRP A 661 15.87 6.23 -2.67
N ASP A 662 16.05 5.77 -1.42
CA ASP A 662 17.32 5.25 -0.89
C ASP A 662 17.91 4.11 -1.76
N ASN A 663 17.04 3.31 -2.38
CA ASN A 663 17.42 2.13 -3.14
C ASN A 663 17.71 2.43 -4.62
N MET A 664 17.37 3.63 -5.11
CA MET A 664 17.54 3.99 -6.51
C MET A 664 19.00 4.28 -6.92
N LYS A 665 19.87 4.58 -5.94
CA LYS A 665 21.33 4.76 -6.17
C LYS A 665 22.12 3.46 -6.27
N ILE A 666 21.48 2.32 -6.02
CA ILE A 666 22.17 1.03 -5.92
C ILE A 666 22.60 0.56 -7.31
N ASN A 667 23.88 0.17 -7.42
CA ASN A 667 24.39 -0.46 -8.63
C ASN A 667 23.93 -1.93 -8.74
N TRP A 668 23.74 -2.41 -9.97
CA TRP A 668 23.26 -3.77 -10.24
C TRP A 668 24.08 -4.88 -9.57
N TRP A 669 25.42 -4.81 -9.55
CA TRP A 669 26.27 -5.80 -8.86
C TRP A 669 26.05 -5.82 -7.34
N GLN A 670 25.92 -4.64 -6.72
CA GLN A 670 25.66 -4.53 -5.29
C GLN A 670 24.30 -5.12 -4.94
N ARG A 671 23.31 -4.96 -5.82
CA ARG A 671 21.99 -5.58 -5.68
C ARG A 671 22.09 -7.11 -5.69
N TYR A 672 22.85 -7.72 -6.62
CA TYR A 672 23.04 -9.18 -6.61
C TYR A 672 23.69 -9.69 -5.31
N MET A 673 24.76 -9.02 -4.85
CA MET A 673 25.42 -9.37 -3.59
C MET A 673 24.48 -9.24 -2.38
N ARG A 674 23.64 -8.20 -2.35
CA ARG A 674 22.62 -8.00 -1.30
C ARG A 674 21.55 -9.08 -1.35
N ILE A 675 21.01 -9.38 -2.52
CA ILE A 675 20.02 -10.46 -2.69
C ILE A 675 20.59 -11.77 -2.19
N PHE A 676 21.80 -12.14 -2.62
CA PHE A 676 22.47 -13.36 -2.17
C PHE A 676 22.66 -13.38 -0.65
N GLY A 677 23.26 -12.32 -0.08
CA GLY A 677 23.49 -12.22 1.36
C GLY A 677 22.20 -12.29 2.18
N ILE A 678 21.12 -11.70 1.68
CA ILE A 678 19.82 -11.71 2.36
C ILE A 678 19.12 -13.06 2.20
N THR A 679 19.24 -13.74 1.06
CA THR A 679 18.75 -15.11 0.91
C THR A 679 19.43 -16.04 1.90
N VAL A 680 20.76 -15.95 2.04
CA VAL A 680 21.51 -16.72 3.06
C VAL A 680 21.07 -16.35 4.48
N ALA A 681 20.88 -15.06 4.77
CA ALA A 681 20.41 -14.61 6.08
C ALA A 681 19.01 -15.12 6.41
N VAL A 682 18.09 -15.13 5.43
CA VAL A 682 16.73 -15.68 5.59
C VAL A 682 16.75 -17.18 5.78
N SER A 683 17.56 -17.92 5.01
CA SER A 683 17.74 -19.36 5.22
C SER A 683 18.29 -19.68 6.61
N GLY A 684 19.30 -18.92 7.07
CA GLY A 684 19.84 -19.03 8.42
C GLY A 684 18.81 -18.66 9.49
N LEU A 685 18.00 -17.62 9.26
CA LEU A 685 16.89 -17.23 10.14
C LEU A 685 15.87 -18.36 10.27
N ILE A 686 15.45 -18.97 9.15
CA ILE A 686 14.48 -20.07 9.15
C ILE A 686 15.02 -21.23 9.99
N ILE A 687 16.25 -21.69 9.73
CA ILE A 687 16.83 -22.83 10.46
C ILE A 687 17.04 -22.48 11.95
N GLY A 688 17.55 -21.28 12.24
CA GLY A 688 17.85 -20.82 13.60
C GLY A 688 16.65 -20.37 14.42
N TRP A 689 15.45 -20.26 13.85
CA TRP A 689 14.28 -19.71 14.55
C TRP A 689 13.77 -20.61 15.69
N ALA A 690 14.08 -21.91 15.66
CA ALA A 690 13.78 -22.82 16.76
C ALA A 690 14.49 -22.40 18.06
N PHE A 691 15.66 -21.76 17.98
CA PHE A 691 16.41 -21.34 19.17
C PHE A 691 15.70 -20.24 19.97
N PRO A 692 15.29 -19.09 19.39
CA PRO A 692 14.49 -18.10 20.11
C PRO A 692 13.18 -18.66 20.69
N VAL A 693 12.50 -19.54 19.95
CA VAL A 693 11.29 -20.21 20.44
C VAL A 693 11.61 -21.08 21.65
N ALA A 694 12.67 -21.90 21.58
CA ALA A 694 13.05 -22.78 22.68
C ALA A 694 13.38 -21.98 23.95
N VAL A 695 14.05 -20.82 23.82
CA VAL A 695 14.33 -19.92 24.95
C VAL A 695 13.03 -19.41 25.59
N VAL A 696 12.04 -19.00 24.81
CA VAL A 696 10.71 -18.62 25.33
C VAL A 696 10.01 -19.83 25.96
N GLY A 697 10.14 -21.01 25.36
CA GLY A 697 9.62 -22.26 25.91
C GLY A 697 10.22 -22.60 27.28
N LEU A 698 11.51 -22.37 27.49
CA LEU A 698 12.16 -22.57 28.80
C LEU A 698 11.60 -21.65 29.90
N LEU A 699 11.03 -20.49 29.55
CA LEU A 699 10.34 -19.62 30.53
C LEU A 699 9.11 -20.30 31.14
N SER A 700 8.55 -21.31 30.47
CA SER A 700 7.48 -22.13 31.05
C SER A 700 7.98 -23.10 32.13
N GLN A 701 9.29 -23.34 32.20
CA GLN A 701 9.96 -24.26 33.13
C GLN A 701 10.81 -23.49 34.14
N ILE A 702 10.18 -22.64 34.96
CA ILE A 702 10.87 -21.80 35.95
C ILE A 702 11.71 -22.64 36.92
N ASP A 703 11.23 -23.81 37.35
CA ASP A 703 11.95 -24.67 38.29
C ASP A 703 13.35 -25.02 37.75
N TYR A 704 13.43 -25.49 36.51
CA TYR A 704 14.70 -25.75 35.81
C TYR A 704 15.53 -24.48 35.62
N LEU A 705 14.89 -23.35 35.28
CA LEU A 705 15.59 -22.08 35.05
C LEU A 705 16.26 -21.54 36.33
N THR A 706 15.62 -21.74 37.49
CA THR A 706 16.16 -21.31 38.80
C THR A 706 17.31 -22.18 39.28
N GLU A 707 17.36 -23.44 38.87
CA GLU A 707 18.49 -24.34 39.12
C GLU A 707 19.71 -24.00 38.25
N VAL A 708 19.49 -23.70 36.95
CA VAL A 708 20.56 -23.39 36.00
C VAL A 708 21.12 -21.98 36.20
N VAL A 709 20.25 -21.01 36.51
CA VAL A 709 20.62 -19.59 36.58
C VAL A 709 20.35 -19.06 37.98
N THR A 710 21.29 -19.26 38.89
CA THR A 710 21.14 -19.07 40.34
C THR A 710 20.72 -17.65 40.77
N TRP A 711 20.97 -16.60 39.98
CA TRP A 711 20.46 -15.24 40.27
C TRP A 711 18.93 -15.10 40.13
N LEU A 712 18.22 -16.06 39.51
CA LEU A 712 16.76 -16.08 39.45
C LEU A 712 16.12 -16.84 40.63
N SER A 713 16.91 -17.33 41.60
CA SER A 713 16.39 -18.10 42.75
C SER A 713 15.36 -17.32 43.59
N TRP A 714 15.38 -15.98 43.56
CA TRP A 714 14.38 -15.12 44.21
C TRP A 714 12.95 -15.36 43.70
N ILE A 715 12.79 -15.94 42.51
CA ILE A 715 11.47 -16.29 41.95
C ILE A 715 10.82 -17.42 42.76
N ASN A 716 11.63 -18.32 43.34
CA ASN A 716 11.12 -19.39 44.21
C ASN A 716 10.60 -18.87 45.56
N ASP A 717 10.95 -17.63 45.92
CA ASP A 717 10.42 -16.96 47.13
C ASP A 717 9.04 -16.33 46.89
N LEU A 718 8.54 -16.32 45.64
CA LEU A 718 7.21 -15.81 45.31
C LEU A 718 6.10 -16.84 45.62
N PRO A 719 4.84 -16.40 45.87
CA PRO A 719 3.74 -17.32 46.07
C PRO A 719 3.50 -18.21 44.84
N ASN A 720 3.19 -19.49 45.04
CA ASN A 720 2.95 -20.48 43.98
C ASN A 720 1.92 -20.03 42.93
N GLN A 721 0.94 -19.20 43.34
CA GLN A 721 -0.05 -18.60 42.43
C GLN A 721 0.57 -17.64 41.42
N VAL A 722 1.57 -16.85 41.84
CA VAL A 722 2.29 -15.89 40.99
C VAL A 722 3.26 -16.62 40.07
N VAL A 723 3.96 -17.64 40.58
CA VAL A 723 4.85 -18.49 39.76
C VAL A 723 4.05 -19.21 38.67
N GLY A 724 2.90 -19.79 39.03
CA GLY A 724 1.99 -20.41 38.06
C GLY A 724 1.42 -19.43 37.03
N LEU A 725 1.14 -18.18 37.43
CA LEU A 725 0.71 -17.12 36.51
C LEU A 725 1.81 -16.74 35.52
N ILE A 726 3.06 -16.61 35.98
CA ILE A 726 4.22 -16.31 35.15
C ILE A 726 4.46 -17.46 34.17
N GLN A 727 4.51 -18.71 34.64
CA GLN A 727 4.68 -19.90 33.80
C GLN A 727 3.55 -20.06 32.76
N GLY A 728 2.32 -19.66 33.10
CA GLY A 728 1.16 -19.79 32.22
C GLY A 728 0.99 -18.67 31.19
N ILE A 729 1.33 -17.41 31.52
CA ILE A 729 1.08 -16.23 30.67
C ILE A 729 2.33 -15.78 29.90
N LEU A 730 3.50 -15.80 30.55
CA LEU A 730 4.70 -15.20 29.99
C LEU A 730 5.20 -15.91 28.72
N PRO A 731 5.22 -17.27 28.62
CA PRO A 731 5.67 -17.94 27.41
C PRO A 731 4.77 -17.67 26.19
N PRO A 732 3.43 -17.82 26.26
CA PRO A 732 2.56 -17.47 25.14
C PRO A 732 2.67 -16.00 24.72
N LEU A 733 2.78 -15.07 25.69
CA LEU A 733 2.98 -13.64 25.40
C LEU A 733 4.35 -13.38 24.74
N GLY A 734 5.42 -13.97 25.26
CA GLY A 734 6.76 -13.87 24.72
C GLY A 734 6.84 -14.41 23.30
N LEU A 735 6.15 -15.52 23.02
CA LEU A 735 6.02 -16.05 21.68
C LEU A 735 5.22 -15.10 20.78
N ALA A 736 4.06 -14.61 21.23
CA ALA A 736 3.27 -13.69 20.43
C ALA A 736 4.09 -12.45 20.02
N ILE A 737 4.93 -11.94 20.92
CA ILE A 737 5.89 -10.86 20.63
C ILE A 737 6.94 -11.32 19.62
N LEU A 738 7.53 -12.50 19.79
CA LEU A 738 8.52 -13.06 18.87
C LEU A 738 7.94 -13.25 17.45
N MET A 739 6.70 -13.73 17.33
CA MET A 739 6.01 -13.90 16.06
C MET A 739 5.60 -12.57 15.42
N ALA A 740 5.25 -11.56 16.23
CA ALA A 740 5.00 -10.21 15.73
C ALA A 740 6.29 -9.55 15.20
N LEU A 741 7.46 -9.90 15.74
CA LEU A 741 8.76 -9.40 15.31
C LEU A 741 9.18 -9.94 13.93
N LEU A 742 8.83 -11.19 13.61
CA LEU A 742 9.27 -11.85 12.38
C LEU A 742 8.87 -11.10 11.10
N PRO A 743 7.59 -10.74 10.86
CA PRO A 743 7.20 -9.88 9.74
C PRO A 743 8.00 -8.58 9.61
N ILE A 744 8.39 -7.98 10.74
CA ILE A 744 9.16 -6.73 10.78
C ILE A 744 10.60 -7.00 10.29
N ILE A 745 11.23 -8.08 10.77
CA ILE A 745 12.57 -8.49 10.32
C ILE A 745 12.57 -8.81 8.82
N LEU A 746 11.57 -9.55 8.32
CA LEU A 746 11.48 -9.90 6.90
C LEU A 746 11.28 -8.68 5.99
N ARG A 747 10.50 -7.68 6.44
CA ARG A 747 10.36 -6.41 5.71
C ARG A 747 11.65 -5.60 5.72
N LEU A 748 12.37 -5.59 6.83
CA LEU A 748 13.70 -4.97 6.91
C LEU A 748 14.66 -5.65 5.93
N PHE A 749 14.69 -6.98 5.89
CA PHE A 749 15.48 -7.73 4.92
C PHE A 749 15.08 -7.41 3.49
N ALA A 750 13.79 -7.36 3.16
CA ALA A 750 13.33 -6.95 1.83
C ALA A 750 13.75 -5.51 1.47
N LYS A 751 13.73 -4.56 2.42
CA LYS A 751 14.23 -3.19 2.18
C LYS A 751 15.73 -3.20 1.89
N LEU A 752 16.51 -4.01 2.61
CA LEU A 752 17.96 -4.14 2.42
C LEU A 752 18.37 -4.81 1.10
N GLN A 753 17.47 -5.54 0.42
CA GLN A 753 17.72 -6.17 -0.89
C GLN A 753 17.94 -5.15 -2.01
N GLY A 754 17.57 -3.89 -1.81
CA GLY A 754 17.67 -2.85 -2.84
C GLY A 754 16.52 -2.90 -3.85
N LEU A 755 15.30 -3.22 -3.40
CA LEU A 755 14.09 -3.15 -4.21
C LEU A 755 13.65 -1.69 -4.35
N HIS A 756 13.30 -1.25 -5.57
CA HIS A 756 13.01 0.16 -5.84
C HIS A 756 11.61 0.61 -5.40
N THR A 757 10.68 -0.32 -5.21
CA THR A 757 9.28 0.00 -4.88
C THR A 757 8.78 -0.81 -3.68
N GLY A 758 7.87 -0.25 -2.89
CA GLY A 758 7.24 -0.93 -1.74
C GLY A 758 6.38 -2.13 -2.17
N MET A 759 5.70 -2.06 -3.32
CA MET A 759 5.01 -3.23 -3.89
C MET A 759 5.96 -4.41 -4.18
N ALA A 760 7.20 -4.13 -4.58
CA ALA A 760 8.21 -5.17 -4.76
C ALA A 760 8.66 -5.76 -3.40
N ILE A 761 8.74 -4.93 -2.36
CA ILE A 761 8.99 -5.38 -0.98
C ILE A 761 7.90 -6.34 -0.52
N GLU A 762 6.62 -6.01 -0.67
CA GLU A 762 5.52 -6.90 -0.26
C GLU A 762 5.58 -8.26 -0.97
N ARG A 763 5.87 -8.27 -2.28
CA ARG A 763 6.05 -9.51 -3.06
C ARG A 763 7.23 -10.35 -2.58
N ALA A 764 8.35 -9.72 -2.22
CA ALA A 764 9.51 -10.41 -1.66
C ALA A 764 9.20 -10.98 -0.27
N VAL A 765 8.56 -10.20 0.60
CA VAL A 765 8.12 -10.62 1.94
C VAL A 765 7.16 -11.81 1.86
N GLN A 766 6.21 -11.81 0.91
CA GLN A 766 5.33 -12.96 0.68
C GLN A 766 6.11 -14.25 0.39
N GLY A 767 7.19 -14.16 -0.40
CA GLY A 767 8.06 -15.30 -0.68
C GLY A 767 8.79 -15.81 0.56
N MET A 768 9.47 -14.91 1.26
CA MET A 768 10.27 -15.25 2.44
C MET A 768 9.40 -15.76 3.59
N TYR A 769 8.25 -15.13 3.82
CA TYR A 769 7.35 -15.52 4.91
C TYR A 769 6.62 -16.83 4.60
N PHE A 770 6.23 -17.09 3.35
CA PHE A 770 5.70 -18.40 2.97
C PHE A 770 6.72 -19.51 3.18
N ALA A 771 7.97 -19.32 2.75
CA ALA A 771 9.03 -20.31 2.97
C ALA A 771 9.23 -20.59 4.45
N PHE A 772 9.25 -19.54 5.29
CA PHE A 772 9.31 -19.68 6.73
C PHE A 772 8.13 -20.51 7.29
N LEU A 773 6.88 -20.13 6.97
CA LEU A 773 5.70 -20.80 7.50
C LEU A 773 5.62 -22.26 7.03
N PHE A 774 5.92 -22.51 5.76
CA PHE A 774 5.88 -23.86 5.20
C PHE A 774 6.93 -24.78 5.84
N ILE A 775 8.17 -24.30 6.00
CA ILE A 775 9.21 -25.09 6.64
C ILE A 775 8.90 -25.28 8.12
N GLN A 776 8.59 -24.20 8.84
CA GLN A 776 8.54 -24.25 10.30
C GLN A 776 7.19 -24.73 10.85
N ILE A 777 6.05 -24.34 10.26
CA ILE A 777 4.72 -24.75 10.76
C ILE A 777 4.31 -26.10 10.17
N PHE A 778 4.70 -26.39 8.92
CA PHE A 778 4.31 -27.62 8.26
C PHE A 778 5.40 -28.69 8.30
N LEU A 779 6.57 -28.48 7.66
CA LEU A 779 7.60 -29.55 7.56
C LEU A 779 8.17 -29.94 8.93
N VAL A 780 8.62 -28.97 9.72
CA VAL A 780 9.22 -29.22 11.05
C VAL A 780 8.22 -29.92 11.97
N VAL A 781 6.98 -29.45 12.05
CA VAL A 781 5.95 -30.05 12.90
C VAL A 781 5.58 -31.47 12.43
N SER A 782 5.55 -31.71 11.13
CA SER A 782 5.24 -33.04 10.58
C SER A 782 6.35 -34.06 10.86
N ILE A 783 7.61 -33.62 10.94
CA ILE A 783 8.79 -34.48 11.01
C ILE A 783 9.30 -34.66 12.45
N SER A 784 9.00 -33.75 13.39
CA SER A 784 9.72 -33.65 14.67
C SER A 784 9.61 -34.87 15.58
N SER A 785 10.64 -35.73 15.53
CA SER A 785 11.29 -36.40 16.67
C SER A 785 12.68 -35.82 16.98
N GLY A 786 13.06 -34.73 16.29
CA GLY A 786 14.34 -34.02 16.40
C GLY A 786 14.89 -33.65 15.02
N ILE A 787 14.93 -32.35 14.68
CA ILE A 787 15.49 -31.85 13.40
C ILE A 787 16.94 -32.30 13.21
N THR A 788 17.70 -32.46 14.31
CA THR A 788 19.09 -32.92 14.29
C THR A 788 19.25 -34.32 13.73
N VAL A 789 18.37 -35.25 14.11
CA VAL A 789 18.40 -36.66 13.63
C VAL A 789 18.09 -36.72 12.13
N VAL A 790 17.08 -35.98 11.70
CA VAL A 790 16.67 -35.97 10.29
C VAL A 790 17.67 -35.23 9.40
N LEU A 791 18.30 -34.17 9.90
CA LEU A 791 19.34 -33.46 9.17
C LEU A 791 20.57 -34.35 8.97
N GLU A 792 20.93 -35.16 9.97
CA GLU A 792 22.00 -36.16 9.85
C GLU A 792 21.64 -37.25 8.83
N ASP A 793 20.41 -37.78 8.88
CA ASP A 793 19.93 -38.77 7.91
C ASP A 793 19.88 -38.23 6.46
N LEU A 794 19.50 -36.96 6.29
CA LEU A 794 19.35 -36.34 4.97
C LEU A 794 20.68 -35.87 4.37
N LEU A 795 21.62 -35.38 5.20
CA LEU A 795 22.97 -35.05 4.76
C LEU A 795 23.73 -36.30 4.30
N ASN A 796 23.51 -37.41 4.99
CA ASN A 796 24.15 -38.68 4.65
C ASN A 796 23.49 -39.35 3.44
N ASN A 797 22.16 -39.25 3.29
CA ASN A 797 21.42 -39.88 2.19
C ASN A 797 20.24 -39.00 1.70
N PRO A 798 20.44 -38.06 0.76
CA PRO A 798 19.35 -37.20 0.26
C PRO A 798 18.24 -37.97 -0.47
N ILE A 799 18.52 -39.21 -0.91
CA ILE A 799 17.56 -40.09 -1.59
C ILE A 799 16.49 -40.63 -0.62
N SER A 800 16.75 -40.65 0.69
CA SER A 800 15.81 -41.16 1.70
C SER A 800 14.68 -40.18 2.05
N ALA A 801 14.74 -38.93 1.59
CA ALA A 801 13.79 -37.88 1.93
C ALA A 801 12.31 -38.31 1.76
N PRO A 802 11.90 -38.95 0.65
CA PRO A 802 10.52 -39.41 0.48
C PRO A 802 10.09 -40.41 1.55
N SER A 803 10.99 -41.33 1.95
CA SER A 803 10.69 -42.34 2.97
C SER A 803 10.56 -41.73 4.38
N ILE A 804 11.39 -40.76 4.73
CA ILE A 804 11.30 -40.03 6.00
C ILE A 804 9.99 -39.26 6.09
N LEU A 805 9.61 -38.56 5.01
CA LEU A 805 8.33 -37.85 4.96
C LEU A 805 7.16 -38.83 5.08
N ALA A 806 7.19 -39.93 4.34
CA ALA A 806 6.11 -40.92 4.32
C ALA A 806 5.87 -41.60 5.68
N GLN A 807 6.90 -41.80 6.50
CA GLN A 807 6.74 -42.38 7.84
C GLN A 807 6.12 -41.41 8.86
N ASN A 808 6.41 -40.11 8.70
CA ASN A 808 6.10 -39.10 9.72
C ASN A 808 4.84 -38.30 9.41
N LEU A 809 4.56 -37.99 8.13
CA LEU A 809 3.40 -37.20 7.74
C LEU A 809 2.07 -37.80 8.22
N PRO A 810 1.76 -39.09 7.98
CA PRO A 810 0.49 -39.67 8.40
C PRO A 810 0.26 -39.56 9.91
N LYS A 811 1.31 -39.73 10.73
CA LYS A 811 1.23 -39.64 12.19
C LYS A 811 0.87 -38.23 12.68
N ALA A 812 1.25 -37.20 11.92
CA ALA A 812 0.99 -35.81 12.27
C ALA A 812 -0.43 -35.32 11.86
N SER A 813 -1.26 -36.12 11.19
CA SER A 813 -2.57 -35.64 10.70
C SER A 813 -3.51 -35.20 11.82
N ASN A 814 -3.49 -35.88 12.98
CA ASN A 814 -4.35 -35.53 14.12
C ASN A 814 -4.03 -34.15 14.69
N PHE A 815 -2.74 -33.81 14.77
CA PHE A 815 -2.31 -32.46 15.12
C PHE A 815 -2.88 -31.44 14.13
N PHE A 816 -2.77 -31.69 12.82
CA PHE A 816 -3.27 -30.75 11.82
C PHE A 816 -4.79 -30.65 11.79
N PHE A 817 -5.55 -31.67 12.18
CA PHE A 817 -7.00 -31.55 12.42
C PHE A 817 -7.30 -30.52 13.50
N SER A 818 -6.70 -30.67 14.68
CA SER A 818 -6.90 -29.74 15.79
C SER A 818 -6.38 -28.35 15.47
N TYR A 819 -5.23 -28.24 14.80
CA TYR A 819 -4.66 -26.98 14.37
C TYR A 819 -5.56 -26.23 13.38
N MET A 820 -6.03 -26.89 12.33
CA MET A 820 -6.93 -26.26 11.33
C MET A 820 -8.22 -25.77 11.98
N LEU A 821 -8.81 -26.56 12.87
CA LEU A 821 -10.04 -26.21 13.56
C LEU A 821 -9.87 -24.98 14.46
N LEU A 822 -8.75 -24.95 15.18
CA LEU A 822 -8.46 -23.88 16.11
C LEU A 822 -8.09 -22.59 15.37
N GLN A 823 -7.37 -22.69 14.24
CA GLN A 823 -7.19 -21.60 13.30
C GLN A 823 -8.54 -21.08 12.78
N ALA A 824 -9.45 -21.98 12.39
CA ALA A 824 -10.77 -21.62 11.89
C ALA A 824 -11.55 -20.78 12.89
N PHE A 825 -11.63 -21.22 14.15
CA PHE A 825 -12.43 -20.56 15.17
C PHE A 825 -11.72 -19.35 15.80
N THR A 826 -10.51 -19.53 16.34
CA THR A 826 -9.81 -18.46 17.07
C THR A 826 -9.41 -17.30 16.16
N VAL A 827 -8.90 -17.56 14.95
CA VAL A 827 -8.50 -16.47 14.05
C VAL A 827 -9.73 -15.76 13.48
N SER A 828 -10.80 -16.49 13.14
CA SER A 828 -12.02 -15.86 12.63
C SER A 828 -12.73 -15.03 13.70
N GLY A 829 -12.87 -15.56 14.92
CA GLY A 829 -13.48 -14.86 16.03
C GLY A 829 -12.64 -13.67 16.53
N GLY A 830 -11.32 -13.83 16.62
CA GLY A 830 -10.41 -12.73 16.91
C GLY A 830 -10.37 -11.65 15.83
N ALA A 831 -10.46 -12.02 14.55
CA ALA A 831 -10.47 -11.07 13.44
C ALA A 831 -11.78 -10.28 13.33
N ILE A 832 -12.94 -10.87 13.66
CA ILE A 832 -14.21 -10.14 13.67
C ILE A 832 -14.34 -9.25 14.91
N LEU A 833 -13.88 -9.72 16.07
CA LEU A 833 -13.88 -8.94 17.32
C LEU A 833 -12.82 -7.82 17.33
N GLN A 834 -11.79 -7.93 16.48
CA GLN A 834 -10.67 -6.98 16.41
C GLN A 834 -10.00 -6.72 17.76
N ILE A 835 -9.60 -7.78 18.45
CA ILE A 835 -9.00 -7.72 19.80
C ILE A 835 -7.85 -6.71 19.84
N ALA A 836 -6.95 -6.74 18.85
CA ALA A 836 -5.82 -5.81 18.77
C ALA A 836 -6.28 -4.34 18.68
N THR A 837 -7.27 -4.04 17.84
CA THR A 837 -7.80 -2.67 17.69
C THR A 837 -8.44 -2.19 18.99
N LEU A 838 -9.22 -3.04 19.66
CA LEU A 838 -9.85 -2.73 20.95
C LEU A 838 -8.80 -2.45 22.04
N VAL A 839 -7.80 -3.30 22.17
CA VAL A 839 -6.70 -3.11 23.15
C VAL A 839 -5.97 -1.80 22.88
N ILE A 840 -5.61 -1.53 21.62
CA ILE A 840 -4.86 -0.31 21.32
C ILE A 840 -5.73 0.95 21.51
N GLN A 841 -7.02 0.92 21.19
CA GLN A 841 -7.90 2.08 21.36
C GLN A 841 -8.34 2.35 22.81
N PHE A 842 -8.65 1.32 23.60
CA PHE A 842 -9.19 1.50 24.95
C PHE A 842 -8.15 1.40 26.06
N ILE A 843 -7.08 0.62 25.87
CA ILE A 843 -6.04 0.43 26.88
C ILE A 843 -4.82 1.28 26.55
N LEU A 844 -4.28 1.13 25.33
CA LEU A 844 -2.98 1.74 25.00
C LEU A 844 -3.07 3.25 24.69
N SER A 845 -4.09 3.66 23.93
CA SER A 845 -4.27 5.06 23.51
C SER A 845 -4.41 6.04 24.69
N PRO A 846 -5.21 5.77 25.74
CA PRO A 846 -5.28 6.66 26.90
C PRO A 846 -3.96 6.81 27.68
N ILE A 847 -3.06 5.81 27.58
CA ILE A 847 -1.78 5.78 28.30
C ILE A 847 -0.67 6.46 27.47
N LEU A 848 -0.64 6.23 26.16
CA LEU A 848 0.43 6.71 25.27
C LEU A 848 0.12 8.07 24.62
N ASP A 849 -1.14 8.37 24.29
CA ASP A 849 -1.48 9.56 23.50
C ASP A 849 -1.53 10.81 24.39
N THR A 850 -0.53 11.66 24.22
CA THR A 850 -0.33 12.85 25.05
C THR A 850 -0.74 14.13 24.36
N THR A 851 -0.48 14.26 23.05
CA THR A 851 -0.70 15.48 22.25
C THR A 851 -2.03 15.47 21.48
N ALA A 852 -2.47 16.64 20.99
CA ALA A 852 -3.67 16.76 20.18
C ALA A 852 -3.52 16.03 18.83
N ARG A 853 -2.34 16.17 18.20
CA ARG A 853 -2.01 15.51 16.93
C ARG A 853 -2.00 14.00 17.05
N GLU A 854 -1.42 13.44 18.11
CA GLU A 854 -1.43 11.99 18.36
C GLU A 854 -2.87 11.47 18.44
N LYS A 855 -3.74 12.16 19.20
CA LYS A 855 -5.16 11.82 19.31
C LYS A 855 -5.94 11.98 18.01
N PHE A 856 -5.65 13.02 17.23
CA PHE A 856 -6.27 13.24 15.92
C PHE A 856 -5.84 12.14 14.93
N THR A 857 -4.53 11.90 14.81
CA THR A 857 -3.97 10.88 13.92
C THR A 857 -4.52 9.50 14.27
N ARG A 858 -4.61 9.16 15.56
CA ARG A 858 -5.23 7.91 16.04
C ARG A 858 -6.73 7.84 15.74
N ALA A 859 -7.39 8.98 15.57
CA ALA A 859 -8.80 9.08 15.24
C ALA A 859 -9.15 9.00 13.77
N THR A 860 -8.27 9.46 12.91
CA THR A 860 -8.48 9.47 11.47
C THR A 860 -7.81 8.29 10.77
N THR A 861 -6.74 7.72 11.34
CA THR A 861 -6.01 6.62 10.70
C THR A 861 -6.77 5.29 10.83
N LEU A 862 -7.01 4.65 9.70
CA LEU A 862 -7.65 3.34 9.59
C LEU A 862 -6.63 2.21 9.70
N VAL A 863 -7.11 0.99 10.02
CA VAL A 863 -6.26 -0.20 10.06
C VAL A 863 -5.93 -0.62 8.63
N GLU A 864 -4.64 -0.62 8.29
CA GLU A 864 -4.14 -1.06 6.99
C GLU A 864 -3.73 -2.54 7.01
N ILE A 865 -4.15 -3.29 5.98
CA ILE A 865 -3.68 -4.68 5.80
C ILE A 865 -2.41 -4.67 4.96
N LYS A 866 -1.38 -5.36 5.47
CA LYS A 866 -0.17 -5.62 4.67
C LYS A 866 -0.25 -7.01 4.02
N TYR A 867 -0.67 -7.03 2.76
CA TYR A 867 -0.96 -8.27 2.04
C TYR A 867 0.24 -9.22 1.88
N GLY A 868 1.47 -8.69 1.85
CA GLY A 868 2.69 -9.52 1.75
C GLY A 868 2.84 -10.54 2.88
N THR A 869 2.36 -10.24 4.10
CA THR A 869 2.37 -11.20 5.23
C THR A 869 1.05 -11.94 5.38
N PHE A 870 -0.01 -11.48 4.73
CA PHE A 870 -1.35 -11.99 4.90
C PHE A 870 -1.61 -13.24 4.01
N PHE A 871 -1.27 -13.18 2.72
CA PHE A 871 -1.44 -14.32 1.79
C PHE A 871 -0.71 -15.61 2.22
N PRO A 872 0.55 -15.56 2.70
CA PRO A 872 1.30 -16.77 3.06
C PRO A 872 0.65 -17.65 4.11
N VAL A 873 -0.04 -17.05 5.10
CA VAL A 873 -0.69 -17.78 6.19
C VAL A 873 -1.74 -18.73 5.63
N TYR A 874 -2.70 -18.21 4.85
CA TYR A 874 -3.76 -19.02 4.26
C TYR A 874 -3.25 -19.97 3.17
N THR A 875 -2.20 -19.58 2.46
CA THR A 875 -1.54 -20.45 1.47
C THR A 875 -0.91 -21.66 2.14
N ASN A 876 -0.29 -21.47 3.32
CA ASN A 876 0.24 -22.58 4.10
C ASN A 876 -0.87 -23.53 4.60
N LEU A 877 -1.98 -22.98 5.12
CA LEU A 877 -3.15 -23.79 5.53
C LEU A 877 -3.71 -24.60 4.35
N ALA A 878 -3.78 -23.98 3.16
CA ALA A 878 -4.19 -24.68 1.94
C ALA A 878 -3.19 -25.78 1.55
N CYS A 879 -1.89 -25.55 1.68
CA CYS A 879 -0.87 -26.57 1.42
C CYS A 879 -1.03 -27.79 2.36
N ILE A 880 -1.28 -27.56 3.66
CA ILE A 880 -1.60 -28.64 4.61
C ILE A 880 -2.82 -29.42 4.13
N GLY A 881 -3.88 -28.72 3.73
CA GLY A 881 -5.08 -29.34 3.17
C GLY A 881 -4.84 -30.16 1.91
N ILE A 882 -3.98 -29.69 1.00
CA ILE A 882 -3.59 -30.41 -0.22
C ILE A 882 -2.85 -31.70 0.14
N VAL A 883 -1.80 -31.61 0.96
CA VAL A 883 -0.96 -32.75 1.34
C VAL A 883 -1.78 -33.86 2.00
N TYR A 884 -2.66 -33.50 2.94
CA TYR A 884 -3.43 -34.48 3.68
C TYR A 884 -4.72 -34.93 2.98
N SER A 885 -5.11 -34.31 1.86
CA SER A 885 -6.37 -34.62 1.17
C SER A 885 -6.54 -36.10 0.81
N VAL A 886 -5.45 -36.78 0.41
CA VAL A 886 -5.43 -38.21 0.03
C VAL A 886 -4.95 -39.10 1.17
N ILE A 887 -4.05 -38.60 2.03
CA ILE A 887 -3.46 -39.37 3.14
C ILE A 887 -4.47 -39.53 4.29
N SER A 888 -5.14 -38.45 4.66
CA SER A 888 -6.10 -38.41 5.76
C SER A 888 -7.31 -37.55 5.36
N PRO A 889 -8.26 -38.11 4.57
CA PRO A 889 -9.29 -37.36 3.86
C PRO A 889 -10.23 -36.52 4.73
N LEU A 890 -10.34 -36.85 6.03
CA LEU A 890 -11.14 -36.09 6.98
C LEU A 890 -10.69 -34.62 7.08
N ILE A 891 -9.43 -34.30 6.74
CA ILE A 891 -8.92 -32.92 6.69
C ILE A 891 -9.79 -32.00 5.82
N LEU A 892 -10.43 -32.54 4.79
CA LEU A 892 -11.22 -31.77 3.82
C LEU A 892 -12.42 -31.08 4.48
N ILE A 893 -13.04 -31.71 5.48
CA ILE A 893 -14.15 -31.10 6.24
C ILE A 893 -13.65 -29.88 7.01
N PHE A 894 -12.48 -30.00 7.65
CA PHE A 894 -11.88 -28.89 8.39
C PHE A 894 -11.43 -27.76 7.46
N ASN A 895 -10.88 -28.07 6.28
CA ASN A 895 -10.58 -27.05 5.26
C ASN A 895 -11.82 -26.27 4.82
N ILE A 896 -12.93 -26.97 4.54
CA ILE A 896 -14.20 -26.31 4.15
C ILE A 896 -14.68 -25.37 5.25
N CYS A 897 -14.70 -25.85 6.50
CA CYS A 897 -15.08 -25.03 7.65
C CYS A 897 -14.18 -23.79 7.78
N THR A 898 -12.86 -23.98 7.69
CA THR A 898 -11.84 -22.95 7.82
C THR A 898 -11.97 -21.87 6.74
N PHE A 899 -11.95 -22.26 5.46
CA PHE A 899 -12.02 -21.30 4.36
C PHE A 899 -13.40 -20.64 4.22
N SER A 900 -14.47 -21.31 4.66
CA SER A 900 -15.80 -20.70 4.73
C SER A 900 -15.85 -19.57 5.78
N LEU A 901 -15.35 -19.82 6.99
CA LEU A 901 -15.29 -18.81 8.05
C LEU A 901 -14.38 -17.64 7.67
N PHE A 902 -13.19 -17.92 7.13
CA PHE A 902 -12.28 -16.87 6.67
C PHE A 902 -12.87 -16.04 5.55
N TRP A 903 -13.48 -16.67 4.53
CA TRP A 903 -14.11 -15.92 3.45
C TRP A 903 -15.18 -14.97 3.98
N MET A 904 -16.00 -15.40 4.94
CA MET A 904 -17.05 -14.59 5.54
C MET A 904 -16.49 -13.42 6.37
N VAL A 905 -15.56 -13.70 7.30
CA VAL A 905 -15.00 -12.68 8.20
C VAL A 905 -14.18 -11.65 7.44
N TYR A 906 -13.32 -12.07 6.52
CA TYR A 906 -12.51 -11.11 5.76
C TYR A 906 -13.33 -10.30 4.76
N ARG A 907 -14.43 -10.85 4.25
CA ARG A 907 -15.38 -10.08 3.44
C ARG A 907 -16.06 -8.97 4.25
N TYR A 908 -16.44 -9.24 5.51
CA TYR A 908 -16.94 -8.20 6.42
C TYR A 908 -15.86 -7.14 6.73
N ASN A 909 -14.67 -7.59 7.15
CA ASN A 909 -13.59 -6.68 7.55
C ASN A 909 -13.12 -5.79 6.39
N MET A 910 -13.03 -6.32 5.18
CA MET A 910 -12.70 -5.50 4.00
C MET A 910 -13.77 -4.46 3.69
N LEU A 911 -15.05 -4.77 3.88
CA LEU A 911 -16.14 -3.84 3.56
C LEU A 911 -16.25 -2.69 4.58
N TYR A 912 -16.02 -2.95 5.87
CA TYR A 912 -16.35 -2.00 6.93
C TYR A 912 -15.16 -1.47 7.74
N VAL A 913 -14.05 -2.21 7.82
CA VAL A 913 -12.98 -1.97 8.80
C VAL A 913 -11.68 -1.56 8.12
N ASN A 914 -11.20 -2.40 7.22
CA ASN A 914 -9.83 -2.34 6.71
C ASN A 914 -9.71 -1.35 5.56
N ASN A 915 -8.70 -0.49 5.62
CA ASN A 915 -8.31 0.37 4.52
C ASN A 915 -7.10 -0.18 3.79
N PHE A 916 -6.87 0.30 2.58
CA PHE A 916 -5.69 0.03 1.77
C PHE A 916 -5.14 1.37 1.31
N ARG A 917 -3.82 1.53 1.41
CA ARG A 917 -3.10 2.73 0.94
C ARG A 917 -2.23 2.42 -0.27
N PHE A 918 -1.76 1.18 -0.37
CA PHE A 918 -0.94 0.68 -1.46
C PHE A 918 -1.52 -0.64 -1.96
N ASP A 919 -1.74 -0.73 -3.27
CA ASP A 919 -2.23 -1.92 -3.96
C ASP A 919 -1.14 -2.39 -4.94
N THR A 920 -0.82 -3.68 -4.94
CA THR A 920 0.16 -4.27 -5.86
C THR A 920 -0.38 -4.54 -7.26
N GLY A 921 -1.61 -4.13 -7.56
CA GLY A 921 -2.28 -4.43 -8.82
C GLY A 921 -2.59 -5.93 -8.94
N GLY A 922 -2.82 -6.60 -7.80
CA GLY A 922 -3.21 -8.01 -7.76
C GLY A 922 -2.06 -8.98 -7.94
N LEU A 923 -0.80 -8.51 -8.02
CA LEU A 923 0.35 -9.33 -8.38
C LEU A 923 0.72 -10.37 -7.30
N LEU A 924 0.20 -10.22 -6.08
CA LEU A 924 0.36 -11.19 -4.99
C LEU A 924 -0.44 -12.49 -5.24
N PHE A 925 -1.55 -12.41 -5.98
CA PHE A 925 -2.43 -13.54 -6.30
C PHE A 925 -1.77 -14.63 -7.17
N PRO A 926 -1.22 -14.34 -8.37
CA PRO A 926 -0.54 -15.35 -9.18
C PRO A 926 0.67 -15.96 -8.48
N ARG A 927 1.31 -15.20 -7.56
CA ARG A 927 2.37 -15.71 -6.71
C ARG A 927 1.85 -16.71 -5.67
N ALA A 928 0.69 -16.44 -5.05
CA ALA A 928 0.06 -17.37 -4.11
C ALA A 928 -0.37 -18.69 -4.80
N ILE A 929 -0.90 -18.62 -6.03
CA ILE A 929 -1.17 -19.82 -6.84
C ILE A 929 0.11 -20.63 -7.08
N ASN A 930 1.19 -19.96 -7.45
CA ASN A 930 2.48 -20.63 -7.62
C ASN A 930 3.02 -21.26 -6.33
N GLN A 931 2.73 -20.66 -5.17
CA GLN A 931 3.10 -21.22 -3.87
C GLN A 931 2.31 -22.50 -3.53
N LEU A 932 1.05 -22.64 -3.96
CA LEU A 932 0.25 -23.85 -3.75
C LEU A 932 0.82 -25.10 -4.43
N PHE A 933 1.58 -24.95 -5.53
CA PHE A 933 2.31 -26.07 -6.13
C PHE A 933 3.29 -26.71 -5.14
N THR A 934 3.83 -25.96 -4.18
CA THR A 934 4.68 -26.52 -3.11
C THR A 934 3.93 -27.59 -2.31
N GLY A 935 2.65 -27.37 -2.02
CA GLY A 935 1.80 -28.37 -1.36
C GLY A 935 1.56 -29.61 -2.23
N ILE A 936 1.35 -29.41 -3.54
CA ILE A 936 1.22 -30.52 -4.51
C ILE A 936 2.52 -31.33 -4.58
N TYR A 937 3.67 -30.67 -4.68
CA TYR A 937 4.96 -31.34 -4.73
C TYR A 937 5.25 -32.16 -3.47
N VAL A 938 4.97 -31.61 -2.28
CA VAL A 938 5.15 -32.39 -1.05
C VAL A 938 4.15 -33.54 -0.95
N MET A 939 2.91 -33.36 -1.43
CA MET A 939 1.94 -34.44 -1.53
C MET A 939 2.45 -35.58 -2.43
N GLU A 940 2.92 -35.25 -3.65
CA GLU A 940 3.44 -36.21 -4.62
C GLU A 940 4.69 -36.94 -4.06
N VAL A 941 5.66 -36.21 -3.52
CA VAL A 941 6.87 -36.79 -2.92
C VAL A 941 6.53 -37.68 -1.73
N CYS A 942 5.58 -37.28 -0.88
CA CYS A 942 5.12 -38.10 0.24
C CYS A 942 4.43 -39.38 -0.26
N LEU A 943 3.54 -39.28 -1.25
CA LEU A 943 2.86 -40.45 -1.82
C LEU A 943 3.84 -41.42 -2.49
N ILE A 944 4.85 -40.92 -3.20
CA ILE A 944 5.94 -41.77 -3.73
C ILE A 944 6.61 -42.54 -2.60
N GLY A 945 6.97 -41.87 -1.50
CA GLY A 945 7.52 -42.52 -0.31
C GLY A 945 6.57 -43.55 0.32
N LEU A 946 5.28 -43.22 0.43
CA LEU A 946 4.26 -44.11 0.99
C LEU A 946 4.10 -45.39 0.16
N PHE A 947 4.01 -45.28 -1.17
CA PHE A 947 3.93 -46.43 -2.06
C PHE A 947 5.18 -47.33 -1.97
N PHE A 948 6.38 -46.75 -1.80
CA PHE A 948 7.59 -47.55 -1.61
C PHE A 948 7.70 -48.20 -0.22
N LEU A 949 6.99 -47.72 0.79
CA LEU A 949 7.01 -48.28 2.14
C LEU A 949 6.00 -49.40 2.35
N VAL A 950 4.90 -49.45 1.59
CA VAL A 950 3.89 -50.51 1.71
C VAL A 950 4.53 -51.88 1.40
N ARG A 951 4.23 -52.85 2.26
CA ARG A 951 4.65 -54.26 2.14
C ARG A 951 3.41 -55.14 2.14
N ASP A 952 3.41 -56.18 1.29
CA ASP A 952 2.37 -57.20 1.26
C ASP A 952 2.52 -58.20 2.41
N ALA A 953 1.58 -59.14 2.56
CA ALA A 953 1.63 -60.23 3.53
C ALA A 953 2.91 -61.10 3.44
N GLN A 954 3.58 -61.11 2.28
CA GLN A 954 4.84 -61.82 2.04
C GLN A 954 6.11 -60.97 2.33
N GLY A 955 5.96 -59.70 2.74
CA GLY A 955 7.09 -58.81 3.04
C GLY A 955 7.74 -58.16 1.80
N GLU A 956 7.17 -58.34 0.62
CA GLU A 956 7.63 -57.73 -0.65
C GLU A 956 7.00 -56.35 -0.88
N ILE A 957 7.63 -55.54 -1.75
CA ILE A 957 7.15 -54.20 -2.10
C ILE A 957 5.93 -54.30 -3.02
N ALA A 958 4.72 -54.21 -2.46
CA ALA A 958 3.47 -54.40 -3.20
C ALA A 958 3.16 -53.26 -4.20
N CYS A 959 3.50 -52.01 -3.85
CA CYS A 959 3.04 -50.82 -4.56
C CYS A 959 4.07 -50.18 -5.51
N PHE A 960 4.98 -50.98 -6.06
CA PHE A 960 6.01 -50.49 -6.98
C PHE A 960 5.45 -49.79 -8.25
N PRO A 961 4.44 -50.34 -8.96
CA PRO A 961 3.86 -49.67 -10.14
C PRO A 961 3.22 -48.31 -9.83
N GLN A 962 2.53 -48.20 -8.69
CA GLN A 962 1.86 -46.97 -8.26
C GLN A 962 2.87 -45.86 -7.98
N ALA A 963 4.02 -46.19 -7.39
CA ALA A 963 5.11 -45.25 -7.17
C ALA A 963 5.68 -44.70 -8.50
N ILE A 964 5.87 -45.55 -9.52
CA ILE A 964 6.35 -45.11 -10.85
C ILE A 964 5.35 -44.15 -11.49
N ILE A 965 4.06 -44.47 -11.46
CA ILE A 965 3.02 -43.59 -12.02
C ILE A 965 3.05 -42.21 -11.33
N MET A 966 3.25 -42.18 -10.02
CA MET A 966 3.36 -40.93 -9.27
C MET A 966 4.63 -40.13 -9.61
N ILE A 967 5.77 -40.79 -9.86
CA ILE A 967 7.00 -40.13 -10.32
C ILE A 967 6.79 -39.49 -11.69
N ILE A 968 6.11 -40.20 -12.60
CA ILE A 968 5.76 -39.65 -13.92
C ILE A 968 4.81 -38.46 -13.77
N ALA A 969 3.82 -38.55 -12.87
CA ALA A 969 2.91 -37.45 -12.57
C ALA A 969 3.67 -36.20 -12.05
N LEU A 970 4.64 -36.37 -11.15
CA LEU A 970 5.51 -35.30 -10.67
C LEU A 970 6.31 -34.63 -11.80
N GLY A 971 6.79 -35.43 -12.78
CA GLY A 971 7.42 -34.88 -13.98
C GLY A 971 6.46 -34.01 -14.80
N PHE A 972 5.21 -34.46 -14.95
CA PHE A 972 4.16 -33.69 -15.63
C PHE A 972 3.74 -32.45 -14.85
N THR A 973 3.67 -32.48 -13.52
CA THR A 973 3.33 -31.29 -12.72
C THR A 973 4.40 -30.21 -12.82
N LEU A 974 5.69 -30.59 -12.81
CA LEU A 974 6.80 -29.67 -13.04
C LEU A 974 6.74 -29.04 -14.45
N LEU A 975 6.51 -29.86 -15.48
CA LEU A 975 6.35 -29.39 -16.85
C LEU A 975 5.12 -28.47 -16.99
N TYR A 976 4.02 -28.81 -16.32
CA TYR A 976 2.81 -28.00 -16.30
C TYR A 976 3.04 -26.64 -15.63
N GLN A 977 3.69 -26.59 -14.46
CA GLN A 977 3.99 -25.32 -13.81
C GLN A 977 4.92 -24.45 -14.68
N TYR A 978 5.93 -25.06 -15.31
CA TYR A 978 6.84 -24.35 -16.21
C TYR A 978 6.10 -23.75 -17.41
N THR A 979 5.25 -24.53 -18.08
CA THR A 979 4.46 -24.08 -19.24
C THR A 979 3.43 -23.02 -18.85
N LEU A 980 2.75 -23.19 -17.71
CA LEU A 980 1.82 -22.22 -17.15
C LEU A 980 2.51 -20.87 -16.88
N ASN A 981 3.65 -20.87 -16.20
CA ASN A 981 4.38 -19.64 -15.89
C ASN A 981 4.97 -18.98 -17.13
N SER A 982 5.43 -19.76 -18.11
CA SER A 982 5.95 -19.23 -19.38
C SER A 982 4.85 -18.58 -20.22
N ALA A 983 3.65 -19.18 -20.26
CA ALA A 983 2.52 -18.65 -21.02
C ALA A 983 1.89 -17.41 -20.36
N PHE A 984 1.73 -17.43 -19.04
CA PHE A 984 1.06 -16.35 -18.30
C PHE A 984 2.01 -15.21 -17.91
N GLY A 985 3.31 -15.47 -17.74
CA GLY A 985 4.30 -14.53 -17.22
C GLY A 985 4.31 -13.15 -17.89
N PRO A 986 4.41 -13.06 -19.23
CA PRO A 986 4.38 -11.77 -19.94
C PRO A 986 3.08 -10.98 -19.69
N LEU A 987 1.95 -11.67 -19.61
CA LEU A 987 0.62 -11.08 -19.43
C LEU A 987 0.35 -10.59 -17.99
N LEU A 988 1.16 -11.01 -17.02
CA LEU A 988 1.09 -10.48 -15.65
C LEU A 988 1.70 -9.08 -15.54
N THR A 989 2.62 -8.72 -16.44
CA THR A 989 3.41 -7.48 -16.33
C THR A 989 3.05 -6.47 -17.43
N TYR A 990 2.71 -6.94 -18.63
CA TYR A 990 2.55 -6.08 -19.79
C TYR A 990 1.12 -6.12 -20.36
N LEU A 991 0.64 -4.96 -20.79
CA LEU A 991 -0.61 -4.83 -21.52
C LEU A 991 -0.44 -5.25 -22.99
N PRO A 992 -1.28 -6.13 -23.55
CA PRO A 992 -1.21 -6.49 -24.95
C PRO A 992 -1.72 -5.36 -25.84
N ILE A 993 -1.03 -5.09 -26.96
CA ILE A 993 -1.33 -3.98 -27.89
C ILE A 993 -2.74 -4.12 -28.51
N THR A 994 -3.25 -5.34 -28.64
CA THR A 994 -4.60 -5.62 -29.16
C THR A 994 -5.72 -4.97 -28.35
N LEU A 995 -5.42 -4.45 -27.16
CA LEU A 995 -6.37 -3.80 -26.27
C LEU A 995 -6.39 -2.28 -26.37
N GLU A 996 -5.41 -1.68 -27.03
CA GLU A 996 -5.28 -0.22 -27.03
C GLU A 996 -6.41 0.45 -27.79
N ASP A 997 -6.79 -0.06 -28.96
CA ASP A 997 -7.86 0.53 -29.77
C ASP A 997 -9.18 0.58 -29.00
N ASP A 998 -9.53 -0.51 -28.30
CA ASP A 998 -10.72 -0.57 -27.45
C ASP A 998 -10.60 0.42 -26.27
N ALA A 999 -9.43 0.53 -25.64
CA ALA A 999 -9.18 1.43 -24.51
C ALA A 999 -9.23 2.92 -24.91
N VAL A 1000 -8.73 3.28 -26.09
CA VAL A 1000 -8.76 4.66 -26.60
C VAL A 1000 -10.21 5.09 -26.86
N ILE A 1001 -11.04 4.22 -27.44
CA ILE A 1001 -12.46 4.50 -27.66
C ILE A 1001 -13.18 4.74 -26.33
N GLU A 1002 -12.88 3.97 -25.29
CA GLU A 1002 -13.46 4.14 -23.96
C GLU A 1002 -12.99 5.45 -23.28
N ASP A 1003 -11.72 5.81 -23.40
CA ASP A 1003 -11.21 7.11 -22.93
C ASP A 1003 -11.91 8.28 -23.61
N GLU A 1004 -12.13 8.21 -24.92
CA GLU A 1004 -12.86 9.26 -25.65
C GLU A 1004 -14.33 9.38 -25.22
N LYS A 1005 -14.96 8.26 -24.82
CA LYS A 1005 -16.32 8.29 -24.25
C LYS A 1005 -16.30 8.89 -22.86
N PHE A 1006 -15.40 8.42 -21.99
CA PHE A 1006 -15.24 8.91 -20.64
C PHE A 1006 -14.95 10.42 -20.61
N ALA A 1007 -14.05 10.91 -21.47
CA ALA A 1007 -13.75 12.34 -21.58
C ALA A 1007 -14.98 13.17 -21.99
N ARG A 1008 -15.79 12.66 -22.94
CA ARG A 1008 -17.04 13.32 -23.35
C ARG A 1008 -18.06 13.38 -22.22
N GLU A 1009 -18.29 12.27 -21.53
CA GLU A 1009 -19.21 12.20 -20.38
C GLU A 1009 -18.76 13.14 -19.26
N HIS A 1010 -17.47 13.18 -18.96
CA HIS A 1010 -16.90 14.04 -17.94
C HIS A 1010 -17.03 15.53 -18.31
N ASP A 1011 -16.79 15.89 -19.58
CA ASP A 1011 -17.00 17.25 -20.07
C ASP A 1011 -18.47 17.67 -20.04
N GLU A 1012 -19.40 16.76 -20.34
CA GLU A 1012 -20.84 16.99 -20.21
C GLU A 1012 -21.25 17.21 -18.74
N MET A 1013 -20.75 16.39 -17.82
CA MET A 1013 -20.99 16.53 -16.38
C MET A 1013 -20.45 17.86 -15.83
N ARG A 1014 -19.24 18.27 -16.24
CA ARG A 1014 -18.70 19.58 -15.87
C ARG A 1014 -19.54 20.73 -16.41
N ARG A 1015 -20.04 20.61 -17.64
CA ARG A 1015 -20.97 21.60 -18.21
C ARG A 1015 -22.26 21.67 -17.40
N LEU A 1016 -22.82 20.52 -16.98
CA LEU A 1016 -24.00 20.48 -16.13
C LEU A 1016 -23.74 21.12 -14.76
N ASN A 1017 -22.66 20.75 -14.07
CA ASN A 1017 -22.32 21.29 -12.75
C ASN A 1017 -22.05 22.80 -12.79
N ARG A 1018 -21.52 23.33 -13.90
CA ARG A 1018 -21.31 24.77 -14.09
C ARG A 1018 -22.63 25.56 -14.31
N ILE A 1019 -23.72 24.89 -14.67
CA ILE A 1019 -25.04 25.50 -14.90
C ILE A 1019 -25.87 25.56 -13.59
N VAL A 1020 -25.38 24.99 -12.49
CA VAL A 1020 -26.00 25.12 -11.16
C VAL A 1020 -25.10 26.01 -10.29
N PRO A 1021 -25.24 27.35 -10.34
CA PRO A 1021 -24.79 28.18 -9.24
C PRO A 1021 -25.66 27.84 -8.02
N GLU A 1022 -25.03 27.49 -6.91
CA GLU A 1022 -25.65 27.68 -5.61
C GLU A 1022 -26.03 29.17 -5.51
N GLU A 1023 -27.30 29.44 -5.20
CA GLU A 1023 -27.92 30.77 -5.10
C GLU A 1023 -28.22 31.50 -6.43
N GLN A 1024 -29.33 31.11 -7.09
CA GLN A 1024 -30.15 32.08 -7.85
C GLN A 1024 -31.60 31.59 -8.03
N ASP A 1025 -32.50 32.56 -8.09
CA ASP A 1025 -33.96 32.49 -7.88
C ASP A 1025 -34.72 31.39 -8.65
N GLY A 1026 -35.85 30.97 -8.08
CA GLY A 1026 -36.65 29.80 -8.49
C GLY A 1026 -37.25 29.81 -9.91
N ASP A 1027 -37.05 30.85 -10.70
CA ASP A 1027 -37.52 30.93 -12.08
C ASP A 1027 -36.55 30.23 -13.08
N ASP A 1028 -35.23 30.23 -12.82
CA ASP A 1028 -34.23 29.58 -13.70
C ASP A 1028 -34.18 28.05 -13.51
N LEU A 1029 -34.47 27.55 -12.31
CA LEU A 1029 -34.48 26.11 -12.03
C LEU A 1029 -35.56 25.38 -12.84
N ASN A 1030 -36.70 26.03 -13.06
CA ASN A 1030 -37.83 25.46 -13.80
C ASN A 1030 -37.52 25.36 -15.30
N GLU A 1031 -36.78 26.32 -15.86
CA GLU A 1031 -36.30 26.28 -17.26
C GLU A 1031 -35.25 25.18 -17.46
N VAL A 1032 -34.36 24.97 -16.49
CA VAL A 1032 -33.38 23.87 -16.51
C VAL A 1032 -34.06 22.50 -16.38
N LEU A 1033 -35.08 22.38 -15.51
CA LEU A 1033 -35.87 21.15 -15.38
C LEU A 1033 -36.68 20.86 -16.64
N GLU A 1034 -37.31 21.86 -17.26
CA GLU A 1034 -37.99 21.72 -18.55
C GLU A 1034 -37.03 21.33 -19.68
N ALA A 1035 -35.82 21.91 -19.71
CA ALA A 1035 -34.81 21.56 -20.70
C ALA A 1035 -34.32 20.11 -20.52
N ARG A 1036 -34.22 19.63 -19.27
CA ARG A 1036 -33.90 18.23 -18.94
C ARG A 1036 -35.04 17.30 -19.36
N GLU A 1037 -36.28 17.64 -19.06
CA GLU A 1037 -37.46 16.84 -19.42
C GLU A 1037 -37.63 16.76 -20.94
N LYS A 1038 -37.38 17.86 -21.67
CA LYS A 1038 -37.37 17.88 -23.14
C LYS A 1038 -36.24 17.02 -23.72
N ARG A 1039 -35.08 16.96 -23.07
CA ARG A 1039 -33.95 16.11 -23.48
C ARG A 1039 -34.22 14.63 -23.20
N GLU A 1040 -34.80 14.29 -22.05
CA GLU A 1040 -35.23 12.92 -21.74
C GLU A 1040 -36.32 12.46 -22.71
N GLN A 1041 -37.34 13.30 -22.97
CA GLN A 1041 -38.36 12.99 -23.98
C GLN A 1041 -37.81 12.92 -25.41
N ALA A 1042 -36.72 13.62 -25.73
CA ALA A 1042 -36.05 13.51 -27.02
C ALA A 1042 -35.24 12.22 -27.13
N ARG A 1043 -34.60 11.79 -26.04
CA ARG A 1043 -33.88 10.52 -25.95
C ARG A 1043 -34.84 9.34 -26.01
N ASP A 1044 -35.94 9.38 -25.25
CA ASP A 1044 -36.94 8.31 -25.24
C ASP A 1044 -37.62 8.20 -26.62
N ARG A 1045 -37.89 9.32 -27.29
CA ARG A 1045 -38.35 9.31 -28.70
C ARG A 1045 -37.32 8.74 -29.67
N GLN A 1046 -36.04 8.99 -29.44
CA GLN A 1046 -34.96 8.39 -30.24
C GLN A 1046 -34.87 6.88 -29.99
N GLU A 1047 -35.01 6.43 -28.75
CA GLU A 1047 -35.03 5.00 -28.40
C GLU A 1047 -36.25 4.30 -29.03
N GLU A 1048 -37.44 4.91 -28.94
CA GLU A 1048 -38.64 4.40 -29.61
C GLU A 1048 -38.50 4.36 -31.14
N GLU A 1049 -37.86 5.36 -31.76
CA GLU A 1049 -37.56 5.36 -33.20
C GLU A 1049 -36.55 4.28 -33.59
N ILE A 1050 -35.55 4.01 -32.74
CA ILE A 1050 -34.56 2.95 -32.94
C ILE A 1050 -35.24 1.58 -32.82
N GLU A 1051 -36.04 1.35 -31.78
CA GLU A 1051 -36.81 0.10 -31.61
C GLU A 1051 -37.81 -0.11 -32.75
N MET A 1052 -38.52 0.94 -33.18
CA MET A 1052 -39.42 0.87 -34.35
C MET A 1052 -38.67 0.55 -35.64
N ARG A 1053 -37.46 1.10 -35.83
CA ARG A 1053 -36.61 0.77 -36.98
C ARG A 1053 -36.08 -0.66 -36.92
N GLU A 1054 -35.73 -1.18 -35.74
CA GLU A 1054 -35.35 -2.58 -35.58
C GLU A 1054 -36.54 -3.52 -35.88
N ILE A 1055 -37.74 -3.17 -35.41
CA ILE A 1055 -38.98 -3.90 -35.72
C ILE A 1055 -39.31 -3.84 -37.22
N GLU A 1056 -39.09 -2.69 -37.88
CA GLU A 1056 -39.26 -2.55 -39.33
C GLU A 1056 -38.21 -3.34 -40.11
N GLN A 1057 -36.96 -3.37 -39.67
CA GLN A 1057 -35.91 -4.20 -40.27
C GLN A 1057 -36.20 -5.70 -40.10
N MET A 1058 -36.73 -6.11 -38.94
CA MET A 1058 -37.22 -7.48 -38.73
C MET A 1058 -38.44 -7.81 -39.61
N LYS A 1059 -39.35 -6.85 -39.84
CA LYS A 1059 -40.49 -7.00 -40.78
C LYS A 1059 -40.05 -7.02 -42.25
N GLN A 1060 -39.05 -6.24 -42.63
CA GLN A 1060 -38.48 -6.24 -43.99
C GLN A 1060 -37.68 -7.52 -44.26
N GLY A 1061 -37.03 -8.10 -43.24
CA GLY A 1061 -36.45 -9.43 -43.29
C GLY A 1061 -37.48 -10.53 -43.63
N HIS A 1062 -38.73 -10.38 -43.18
CA HIS A 1062 -39.83 -11.30 -43.52
C HIS A 1062 -40.46 -11.05 -44.91
N ARG A 1063 -40.33 -9.84 -45.49
CA ARG A 1063 -40.93 -9.49 -46.80
C ARG A 1063 -40.02 -9.75 -48.00
N ARG A 1064 -38.74 -10.06 -47.79
CA ARG A 1064 -37.76 -10.37 -48.85
C ARG A 1064 -37.88 -11.77 -49.47
N GLY A 1065 -39.03 -12.42 -49.31
CA GLY A 1065 -39.36 -13.73 -49.88
C GLY A 1065 -40.37 -13.71 -51.04
N ARG A 1066 -40.73 -12.56 -51.64
CA ARG A 1066 -41.67 -12.58 -52.77
C ARG A 1066 -41.50 -11.44 -53.79
N SER A 1067 -41.16 -11.88 -55.00
CA SER A 1067 -41.34 -11.31 -56.35
C SER A 1067 -40.57 -10.06 -56.79
N THR A 1068 -39.65 -10.35 -57.70
CA THR A 1068 -39.21 -9.60 -58.89
C THR A 1068 -40.31 -9.34 -59.94
N ALA A 1069 -40.00 -8.42 -60.88
CA ALA A 1069 -40.75 -7.91 -62.07
C ALA A 1069 -41.57 -6.65 -61.75
N GLU A 1070 -41.47 -5.52 -62.45
CA GLU A 1070 -41.43 -5.33 -63.91
C GLU A 1070 -40.89 -3.93 -64.30
N LYS A 1071 -40.54 -3.76 -65.58
CA LYS A 1071 -39.89 -2.59 -66.21
C LYS A 1071 -40.88 -1.44 -66.53
N ALA A 1072 -40.34 -0.22 -66.68
CA ALA A 1072 -40.33 0.61 -67.91
C ALA A 1072 -40.71 2.11 -67.75
N SER A 1073 -39.75 2.97 -68.14
CA SER A 1073 -39.83 4.25 -68.88
C SER A 1073 -41.02 5.22 -68.73
N THR A 1074 -40.76 6.50 -68.45
CA THR A 1074 -40.73 7.60 -69.45
C THR A 1074 -40.36 8.96 -68.84
N SER A 1075 -39.81 9.82 -69.69
CA SER A 1075 -39.26 11.17 -69.47
C SER A 1075 -40.32 12.26 -69.65
N ALA A 1076 -40.25 13.34 -68.86
CA ALA A 1076 -40.27 14.76 -69.31
C ALA A 1076 -40.81 15.70 -68.20
N GLY A 1077 -40.18 16.87 -68.05
CA GLY A 1077 -40.84 18.05 -67.44
C GLY A 1077 -40.04 18.76 -66.36
N LYS A 1078 -39.15 19.65 -66.77
CA LYS A 1078 -38.47 20.66 -65.94
C LYS A 1078 -39.48 21.68 -65.38
N GLN A 1079 -39.44 21.95 -64.08
CA GLN A 1079 -39.38 23.29 -63.44
C GLN A 1079 -39.73 23.19 -61.94
N GLU A 1080 -38.70 23.07 -61.09
CA GLU A 1080 -38.59 23.69 -59.76
C GLU A 1080 -37.35 23.12 -59.07
N VAL A 1081 -36.17 23.62 -59.44
CA VAL A 1081 -34.91 23.31 -58.77
C VAL A 1081 -34.24 24.62 -58.43
N GLU A 1082 -34.62 25.20 -57.28
CA GLU A 1082 -33.80 26.20 -56.59
C GLU A 1082 -34.16 26.37 -55.10
N ARG A 1083 -34.73 25.32 -54.47
CA ARG A 1083 -34.88 25.23 -53.01
C ARG A 1083 -34.32 23.96 -52.36
N HIS A 1084 -33.84 22.98 -53.14
CA HIS A 1084 -33.41 21.68 -52.60
C HIS A 1084 -31.90 21.52 -52.36
N GLU A 1085 -31.03 22.44 -52.80
CA GLU A 1085 -29.57 22.26 -52.61
C GLU A 1085 -29.05 22.61 -51.20
N ASN A 1086 -29.80 23.38 -50.40
CA ASN A 1086 -29.39 23.67 -49.01
C ASN A 1086 -29.92 22.66 -48.00
N GLN A 1087 -30.95 21.87 -48.35
CA GLN A 1087 -31.51 20.85 -47.47
C GLN A 1087 -30.69 19.55 -47.56
N ASP A 1088 -30.26 19.16 -48.77
CA ASP A 1088 -29.43 17.96 -48.98
C ASP A 1088 -28.01 18.08 -48.38
N LYS A 1089 -27.51 19.30 -48.16
CA LYS A 1089 -26.22 19.53 -47.50
C LYS A 1089 -26.34 19.48 -45.98
N TYR A 1090 -27.43 20.01 -45.43
CA TYR A 1090 -27.74 19.87 -44.00
C TYR A 1090 -28.08 18.42 -43.65
N ASP A 1091 -28.83 17.72 -44.51
CA ASP A 1091 -29.17 16.31 -44.31
C ASP A 1091 -27.95 15.40 -44.47
N LYS A 1092 -27.00 15.69 -45.38
CA LYS A 1092 -25.72 14.95 -45.46
C LYS A 1092 -24.79 15.21 -44.29
N ASP A 1093 -24.76 16.42 -43.74
CA ASP A 1093 -23.95 16.75 -42.56
C ASP A 1093 -24.58 16.16 -41.28
N VAL A 1094 -25.91 16.14 -41.18
CA VAL A 1094 -26.67 15.46 -40.11
C VAL A 1094 -26.59 13.94 -40.25
N GLU A 1095 -26.53 13.40 -41.46
CA GLU A 1095 -26.36 11.96 -41.71
C GLU A 1095 -24.91 11.50 -41.54
N ALA A 1096 -23.93 12.39 -41.78
CA ALA A 1096 -22.52 12.19 -41.39
C ALA A 1096 -22.32 12.27 -39.87
N GLN A 1097 -23.02 13.17 -39.18
CA GLN A 1097 -23.07 13.20 -37.70
C GLN A 1097 -23.80 11.97 -37.12
N LYS A 1098 -24.91 11.50 -37.74
CA LYS A 1098 -25.63 10.28 -37.35
C LYS A 1098 -24.82 9.00 -37.59
N ARG A 1099 -23.90 8.99 -38.57
CA ARG A 1099 -22.96 7.87 -38.79
C ARG A 1099 -21.83 7.81 -37.76
N HIS A 1100 -21.51 8.94 -37.10
CA HIS A 1100 -20.58 8.95 -35.97
C HIS A 1100 -21.25 8.72 -34.60
N SER A 1101 -22.58 8.85 -34.50
CA SER A 1101 -23.33 8.59 -33.27
C SER A 1101 -23.99 7.20 -33.20
N THR A 1102 -23.87 6.37 -34.24
CA THR A 1102 -24.40 4.98 -34.29
C THR A 1102 -23.33 3.95 -33.94
N ALA A 1103 -22.61 4.18 -32.84
CA ALA A 1103 -21.66 3.23 -32.27
C ALA A 1103 -22.07 2.84 -30.85
N HIS A 1104 -23.22 2.19 -30.71
CA HIS A 1104 -23.39 1.21 -29.64
C HIS A 1104 -23.44 -0.18 -30.26
N PRO A 1105 -22.39 -0.96 -29.97
CA PRO A 1105 -22.60 -2.11 -29.12
C PRO A 1105 -21.84 -1.89 -27.80
N VAL A 1106 -22.54 -2.20 -26.71
CA VAL A 1106 -22.10 -2.70 -25.40
C VAL A 1106 -20.59 -3.01 -25.31
N PRO A 1107 -19.90 -2.73 -24.18
CA PRO A 1107 -18.51 -3.14 -24.01
C PRO A 1107 -18.36 -4.61 -24.39
N LYS A 1108 -17.48 -4.91 -25.36
CA LYS A 1108 -17.19 -6.28 -25.82
C LYS A 1108 -16.67 -7.17 -24.69
N ARG A 1109 -16.45 -6.61 -23.49
CA ARG A 1109 -15.97 -7.29 -22.29
C ARG A 1109 -16.83 -6.88 -21.08
N PRO A 1110 -17.60 -7.80 -20.48
CA PRO A 1110 -18.39 -7.50 -19.28
C PRO A 1110 -17.51 -7.13 -18.07
N GLU A 1111 -16.21 -7.40 -18.14
CA GLU A 1111 -15.26 -7.14 -17.07
C GLU A 1111 -14.91 -5.65 -16.92
N LEU A 1112 -15.01 -4.85 -18.00
CA LEU A 1112 -14.78 -3.40 -17.97
C LEU A 1112 -15.88 -2.68 -17.17
N ALA A 1113 -17.11 -3.22 -17.19
CA ALA A 1113 -18.21 -2.70 -16.37
C ALA A 1113 -17.95 -2.82 -14.86
N LEU A 1114 -16.99 -3.63 -14.39
CA LEU A 1114 -16.61 -3.63 -12.97
C LEU A 1114 -15.83 -2.37 -12.57
N PHE A 1115 -15.31 -1.63 -13.55
CA PHE A 1115 -14.40 -0.51 -13.36
C PHE A 1115 -15.00 0.84 -13.78
N SER A 1116 -16.26 0.90 -14.25
CA SER A 1116 -16.89 2.15 -14.70
C SER A 1116 -17.03 3.20 -13.59
N ASP A 1117 -17.18 2.77 -12.33
CA ASP A 1117 -17.43 3.66 -11.18
C ASP A 1117 -16.31 3.58 -10.12
N ILE A 1118 -15.05 3.36 -10.52
CA ILE A 1118 -13.94 3.45 -9.56
C ILE A 1118 -13.84 4.88 -9.05
N ALA A 1119 -13.88 5.03 -7.72
CA ALA A 1119 -13.64 6.31 -7.06
C ALA A 1119 -12.17 6.73 -7.21
N ASP A 1120 -11.86 7.46 -8.27
CA ASP A 1120 -10.56 8.11 -8.46
C ASP A 1120 -10.71 9.63 -8.31
N GLU A 1121 -9.95 10.20 -7.39
CA GLU A 1121 -9.99 11.63 -7.07
C GLU A 1121 -9.34 12.47 -8.17
N ILE A 1122 -8.55 11.83 -9.04
CA ILE A 1122 -7.91 12.45 -10.21
C ILE A 1122 -8.94 12.81 -11.29
N GLU A 1123 -10.09 12.14 -11.35
CA GLU A 1123 -11.14 12.41 -12.35
C GLU A 1123 -11.70 13.82 -12.21
N ASP A 1124 -11.87 14.30 -10.98
CA ASP A 1124 -12.50 15.59 -10.70
C ASP A 1124 -11.59 16.77 -11.10
N LEU A 1125 -10.30 16.51 -11.37
CA LEU A 1125 -9.31 17.51 -11.75
C LEU A 1125 -9.38 17.86 -13.24
N SER A 1126 -9.28 19.15 -13.56
CA SER A 1126 -9.08 19.58 -14.95
C SER A 1126 -7.79 18.96 -15.53
N PRO A 1127 -7.69 18.74 -16.86
CA PRO A 1127 -6.47 18.23 -17.48
C PRO A 1127 -5.24 19.06 -17.11
N GLU A 1128 -5.37 20.38 -17.02
CA GLU A 1128 -4.28 21.28 -16.65
C GLU A 1128 -3.85 21.12 -15.18
N GLU A 1129 -4.80 21.02 -14.24
CA GLU A 1129 -4.50 20.81 -12.82
C GLU A 1129 -3.82 19.46 -12.59
N ARG A 1130 -4.32 18.42 -13.24
CA ARG A 1130 -3.70 17.10 -13.23
C ARG A 1130 -2.28 17.14 -13.75
N ASP A 1131 -2.02 17.84 -14.84
CA ASP A 1131 -0.67 17.96 -15.40
C ASP A 1131 0.31 18.62 -14.42
N VAL A 1132 -0.15 19.64 -13.69
CA VAL A 1132 0.64 20.29 -12.63
C VAL A 1132 0.94 19.32 -11.48
N LEU A 1133 -0.04 18.53 -11.05
CA LEU A 1133 0.16 17.53 -10.00
C LEU A 1133 1.13 16.43 -10.45
N VAL A 1134 0.95 15.91 -11.66
CA VAL A 1134 1.80 14.87 -12.25
C VAL A 1134 3.25 15.36 -12.42
N ALA A 1135 3.44 16.61 -12.84
CA ALA A 1135 4.76 17.22 -12.96
C ALA A 1135 5.54 17.23 -11.62
N ARG A 1136 4.82 17.34 -10.49
CA ARG A 1136 5.37 17.33 -9.13
C ARG A 1136 5.36 15.94 -8.46
N ALA A 1137 4.58 15.00 -8.98
CA ALA A 1137 4.32 13.71 -8.34
C ALA A 1137 5.61 12.89 -8.14
N PHE A 1138 6.46 12.80 -9.17
CA PHE A 1138 7.74 12.08 -9.12
C PHE A 1138 8.90 12.91 -8.57
N GLN A 1139 8.64 13.96 -7.79
CA GLN A 1139 9.68 14.65 -7.03
C GLN A 1139 9.96 13.91 -5.71
N HIS A 1140 11.23 13.93 -5.30
CA HIS A 1140 11.66 13.36 -4.03
C HIS A 1140 10.86 13.98 -2.87
N GLU A 1141 10.43 13.17 -1.89
CA GLU A 1141 9.61 13.61 -0.74
C GLU A 1141 10.24 14.79 0.00
N ALA A 1142 11.56 14.75 0.20
CA ALA A 1142 12.33 15.84 0.83
C ALA A 1142 12.20 17.22 0.13
N LEU A 1143 11.91 17.27 -1.18
CA LEU A 1143 11.64 18.53 -1.89
C LEU A 1143 10.21 19.02 -1.70
N ARG A 1144 9.28 18.11 -1.40
CA ARG A 1144 7.86 18.38 -1.16
C ARG A 1144 7.54 18.65 0.31
N ALA A 1145 8.49 18.38 1.20
CA ALA A 1145 8.30 18.50 2.65
C ALA A 1145 8.04 19.96 3.07
N LYS A 1146 6.81 20.22 3.54
CA LYS A 1146 6.38 21.49 4.12
C LYS A 1146 6.99 21.69 5.52
N ARG A 1147 7.03 22.94 6.02
CA ARG A 1147 7.33 23.23 7.43
C ARG A 1147 6.18 22.71 8.32
N PRO A 1148 6.45 21.89 9.35
CA PRO A 1148 5.40 21.36 10.23
C PRO A 1148 4.91 22.43 11.23
N VAL A 1149 3.64 22.36 11.64
CA VAL A 1149 3.12 23.18 12.75
C VAL A 1149 3.33 22.48 14.09
N ILE A 1150 3.83 23.22 15.07
CA ILE A 1150 3.86 22.80 16.48
C ILE A 1150 2.48 23.09 17.07
N TRP A 1151 1.66 22.04 17.26
CA TRP A 1151 0.25 22.18 17.64
C TRP A 1151 0.05 21.95 19.15
N ILE A 1152 -0.06 23.04 19.91
CA ILE A 1152 -0.11 23.00 21.38
C ILE A 1152 -1.52 23.29 21.91
N PRO A 1153 -1.96 22.66 23.02
CA PRO A 1153 -3.31 22.89 23.54
C PRO A 1153 -3.42 24.26 24.21
N ARG A 1154 -4.50 24.99 23.92
CA ARG A 1154 -4.81 26.24 24.62
C ARG A 1154 -5.21 26.01 26.08
N ASP A 1155 -4.78 26.91 26.95
CA ASP A 1155 -5.02 26.86 28.40
C ASP A 1155 -5.59 28.16 28.95
N ASP A 1156 -6.27 28.04 30.09
CA ASP A 1156 -6.87 29.12 30.88
C ASP A 1156 -5.83 30.00 31.58
N LEU A 1157 -4.60 29.51 31.75
CA LEU A 1157 -3.51 30.21 32.45
C LEU A 1157 -2.70 31.13 31.52
N GLY A 1158 -2.99 31.13 30.22
CA GLY A 1158 -2.28 31.92 29.21
C GLY A 1158 -0.84 31.46 28.92
N ILE A 1159 -0.46 30.24 29.32
CA ILE A 1159 0.90 29.71 29.11
C ILE A 1159 1.14 29.42 27.62
N SER A 1160 0.16 28.82 26.94
CA SER A 1160 0.23 28.53 25.51
C SER A 1160 0.37 29.81 24.67
N ASP A 1161 -0.42 30.84 24.98
CA ASP A 1161 -0.34 32.15 24.30
C ASP A 1161 1.02 32.83 24.54
N ASP A 1162 1.59 32.72 25.74
CA ASP A 1162 2.95 33.20 26.04
C ASP A 1162 4.02 32.44 25.24
N GLU A 1163 3.95 31.11 25.19
CA GLU A 1163 4.91 30.29 24.43
C GLU A 1163 4.84 30.55 22.91
N ILE A 1164 3.65 30.81 22.36
CA ILE A 1164 3.49 31.22 20.95
C ILE A 1164 4.21 32.55 20.69
N ARG A 1165 3.97 33.57 21.53
CA ARG A 1165 4.63 34.89 21.38
C ARG A 1165 6.13 34.81 21.56
N ARG A 1166 6.62 34.03 22.52
CA ARG A 1166 8.06 33.81 22.76
C ARG A 1166 8.72 33.14 21.57
N THR A 1167 8.08 32.10 21.03
CA THR A 1167 8.58 31.39 19.84
C THR A 1167 8.60 32.30 18.62
N GLN A 1168 7.57 33.12 18.43
CA GLN A 1168 7.47 34.07 17.31
C GLN A 1168 8.56 35.15 17.36
N ARG A 1169 8.87 35.69 18.55
CA ARG A 1169 10.00 36.61 18.77
C ARG A 1169 11.33 35.93 18.49
N PHE A 1170 11.55 34.77 19.09
CA PHE A 1170 12.77 33.98 18.91
C PHE A 1170 13.09 33.69 17.43
N SER A 1171 12.09 33.26 16.66
CA SER A 1171 12.27 32.94 15.24
C SER A 1171 10.95 32.96 14.46
N GLY A 1172 10.88 33.79 13.41
CA GLY A 1172 9.80 33.75 12.41
C GLY A 1172 9.80 32.48 11.53
N ASN A 1173 10.81 31.62 11.66
CA ASN A 1173 10.93 30.37 10.91
C ASN A 1173 10.25 29.18 11.60
N ILE A 1174 9.64 29.36 12.77
CA ILE A 1174 8.89 28.29 13.47
C ILE A 1174 7.40 28.60 13.38
N TRP A 1175 6.64 27.65 12.87
CA TRP A 1175 5.19 27.71 12.89
C TRP A 1175 4.65 26.98 14.12
N ILE A 1176 4.12 27.73 15.07
CA ILE A 1176 3.45 27.27 16.30
C ILE A 1176 2.02 27.82 16.37
N SER A 1177 1.06 26.99 16.80
CA SER A 1177 -0.36 27.34 16.85
C SER A 1177 -1.09 26.58 17.97
N ASN A 1178 -2.08 27.23 18.60
CA ASN A 1178 -3.03 26.60 19.53
C ASN A 1178 -4.48 26.63 19.02
N GLU A 1179 -4.67 26.90 17.73
CA GLU A 1179 -5.98 26.98 17.09
C GLU A 1179 -6.74 25.65 17.23
N TYR A 1180 -8.02 25.75 17.60
CA TYR A 1180 -8.98 24.65 17.72
C TYR A 1180 -8.57 23.51 18.64
N THR A 1181 -7.65 23.75 19.59
CA THR A 1181 -7.27 22.78 20.63
C THR A 1181 -7.31 23.40 22.01
N GLY A 1182 -7.50 22.57 23.02
CA GLY A 1182 -7.59 23.03 24.40
C GLY A 1182 -7.38 21.94 25.45
N LEU A 1183 -7.45 22.32 26.72
CA LEU A 1183 -7.43 21.40 27.86
C LEU A 1183 -8.78 21.34 28.59
N ASP A 1184 -9.42 20.18 28.54
CA ASP A 1184 -10.61 19.80 29.31
C ASP A 1184 -10.43 20.05 30.84
N ALA A 1185 -11.52 20.13 31.59
CA ALA A 1185 -11.58 20.31 33.05
C ALA A 1185 -10.64 19.38 33.83
N LYS A 1186 -10.41 18.17 33.31
CA LYS A 1186 -9.52 17.15 33.90
C LYS A 1186 -8.05 17.30 33.48
N GLY A 1187 -7.69 18.35 32.75
CA GLY A 1187 -6.36 18.57 32.18
C GLY A 1187 -6.02 17.61 31.03
N ARG A 1188 -7.04 17.17 30.27
CA ARG A 1188 -6.89 16.29 29.10
C ARG A 1188 -6.95 17.13 27.83
N VAL A 1189 -6.08 16.82 26.87
CA VAL A 1189 -6.06 17.52 25.57
C VAL A 1189 -7.30 17.17 24.76
N VAL A 1190 -7.97 18.18 24.21
CA VAL A 1190 -9.12 18.08 23.30
C VAL A 1190 -8.86 18.90 22.04
N TYR A 1191 -9.45 18.49 20.92
CA TYR A 1191 -9.37 19.19 19.63
C TYR A 1191 -10.78 19.27 19.01
N ARG A 1192 -11.04 20.33 18.24
CA ARG A 1192 -12.31 20.53 17.49
C ARG A 1192 -12.14 20.45 15.98
N ARG A 1193 -10.94 20.68 15.45
CA ARG A 1193 -10.61 20.65 14.02
C ARG A 1193 -9.34 19.82 13.77
N PRO A 1194 -9.07 19.41 12.51
CA PRO A 1194 -7.77 18.84 12.15
C PRO A 1194 -6.61 19.79 12.47
N PRO A 1195 -5.37 19.28 12.59
CA PRO A 1195 -4.18 20.09 12.74
C PRO A 1195 -4.11 21.18 11.65
N PRO A 1196 -3.59 22.38 11.94
CA PRO A 1196 -3.51 23.46 10.96
C PRO A 1196 -2.66 23.15 9.72
N ASP A 1197 -1.73 22.19 9.81
CA ASP A 1197 -0.90 21.70 8.70
C ASP A 1197 -1.52 20.54 7.92
N PHE A 1198 -2.70 20.07 8.32
CA PHE A 1198 -3.40 18.99 7.64
C PHE A 1198 -4.07 19.53 6.37
N ASP A 1199 -3.59 19.07 5.21
CA ASP A 1199 -4.17 19.35 3.91
C ASP A 1199 -5.00 18.14 3.46
N GLN A 1200 -6.25 18.35 3.02
CA GLN A 1200 -7.04 17.25 2.44
C GLN A 1200 -6.41 16.74 1.15
N MET A 1201 -5.63 17.56 0.44
CA MET A 1201 -4.87 17.13 -0.74
C MET A 1201 -3.77 16.12 -0.41
N ASP A 1202 -3.29 16.07 0.83
CA ASP A 1202 -2.35 15.03 1.25
C ASP A 1202 -3.03 13.65 1.37
N LEU A 1203 -4.38 13.61 1.37
CA LEU A 1203 -5.17 12.38 1.26
C LEU A 1203 -5.37 11.94 -0.20
N VAL A 1204 -5.16 12.86 -1.16
CA VAL A 1204 -5.38 12.57 -2.59
C VAL A 1204 -4.28 11.67 -3.12
N GLU A 1205 -4.66 10.45 -3.49
CA GLU A 1205 -3.76 9.45 -4.06
C GLU A 1205 -3.38 9.86 -5.50
N LEU A 1206 -2.16 10.37 -5.69
CA LEU A 1206 -1.57 10.71 -7.00
C LEU A 1206 -1.03 9.51 -7.79
#